data_AF-A0A7C6DWM6-F1
#
_entry.id   AF-A0A7C6DWM6-F1
#
_cell.length_a   1.000
_cell.length_b   1.000
_cell.length_c   1.000
_cell.angle_alpha   90.00
_cell.angle_beta   90.00
_cell.angle_gamma   90.00
#
_symmetry.space_group_name_H-M   'P 1'
#
loop_
_entity.id
_entity.type
_entity.pdbx_description
1 polymer ?
#
loop_
_entity_poly.entity_id
_entity_poly.type
_entity_poly.pdbx_seq_one_letter_code
_entity_poly.pdbx_strand_id
1 'polypeptide(L)'
;MELSDPIGQIIDGKYRIERELGRGGMGAVYLATHLGTERPVAVKIIAPEFMTRPEFVERFRREARAAGRLRHPNVVDVTDFGVAEISQGRVAYLVMEYLDGCTLGEILDEEKNLPLNWTIDILEQVCSAVHAAHQQGIIHRDLKPDNIWLEPNQRGGYTVKVLDFGIAKLEASSDDERPDSSLSENPDGNGAARMTGVEASETIHDSVSPTLVFGGHTFVPAPADRPVENSGFSEAKTAILPSDEIEKTGIEHSSEIDGGQKDGSGRATEAVLTGHASADLTRVGAVLGTPLYMSPEQCSGGRLDPRSDVYSLGVIAYQMLSGRTPFVGDFTAVMNAHKTQPPPPLSGRKIRRKMQAAILSALEKDPEKRPQSAEAFATILRSRSEGIFGLLRRAGMIYTEHISKFVGLTLFFHIPMIILTCVIITSSIMRGMEVITPATADWIRGFTSFALLIVTTFSTYLNIAATSWVVTHSLAIPLRPISLRAALSETAKNWRRIIWTGFVTTALQFGLVIATCGIGFLVTSVLWVLVGPVVMMEKLSGRAALRRSSELVRRSLLTSIAAVLIMFLVPSVVAFTISAAISLSWKGIESEVAKTGAISTASSERPPNLPPLSRPPDINISVEGNRGIRLITMDPDTQKRLRDSLLDSLLQLILLPVQIAISSLTTIIVSLLYIKTRQAGGEPLSWLLARFDDDGKPLKRWQERVRQRLIDSGRISGKSSNSSNSDE
;
A
#
# COMPACT_ATOMS: atom_id res chain seq x y z
N MET A 1 -20.15 8.27 -44.62
CA MET A 1 -21.44 8.91 -44.95
C MET A 1 -21.59 10.05 -43.97
N GLU A 2 -21.60 11.29 -44.44
CA GLU A 2 -21.40 12.46 -43.60
C GLU A 2 -22.70 12.85 -42.90
N LEU A 3 -22.67 12.92 -41.56
CA LEU A 3 -23.62 13.79 -40.86
C LEU A 3 -23.24 15.22 -41.26
N SER A 4 -24.16 15.95 -41.90
CA SER A 4 -24.08 17.41 -41.98
C SER A 4 -23.93 18.00 -40.57
N ASP A 5 -23.08 19.00 -40.45
CA ASP A 5 -22.46 19.34 -39.17
C ASP A 5 -23.46 20.01 -38.18
N PRO A 6 -23.65 19.48 -36.95
CA PRO A 6 -24.45 20.14 -35.93
C PRO A 6 -23.75 21.35 -35.29
N ILE A 7 -22.48 21.64 -35.61
CA ILE A 7 -21.77 22.84 -35.16
C ILE A 7 -22.59 24.12 -35.41
N GLY A 8 -22.61 24.99 -34.40
CA GLY A 8 -23.37 26.24 -34.38
C GLY A 8 -24.85 26.10 -33.99
N GLN A 9 -25.43 24.89 -34.02
CA GLN A 9 -26.83 24.68 -33.62
C GLN A 9 -27.00 24.72 -32.09
N ILE A 10 -28.21 25.04 -31.64
CA ILE A 10 -28.58 25.05 -30.22
C ILE A 10 -29.55 23.89 -29.94
N ILE A 11 -29.09 22.89 -29.18
CA ILE A 11 -29.87 21.72 -28.78
C ILE A 11 -30.70 22.05 -27.53
N ASP A 12 -31.99 21.71 -27.58
CA ASP A 12 -32.99 21.88 -26.50
C ASP A 12 -33.07 23.32 -25.95
N GLY A 13 -32.69 24.32 -26.76
CA GLY A 13 -32.58 25.73 -26.33
C GLY A 13 -31.47 26.01 -25.30
N LYS A 14 -30.68 25.01 -24.91
CA LYS A 14 -29.73 25.07 -23.77
C LYS A 14 -28.26 24.92 -24.17
N TYR A 15 -27.96 24.12 -25.19
CA TYR A 15 -26.58 23.69 -25.50
C TYR A 15 -26.19 24.13 -26.90
N ARG A 16 -25.28 25.11 -27.02
CA ARG A 16 -24.72 25.52 -28.32
C ARG A 16 -23.54 24.62 -28.67
N ILE A 17 -23.63 23.88 -29.78
CA ILE A 17 -22.55 23.01 -30.27
C ILE A 17 -21.44 23.87 -30.89
N GLU A 18 -20.18 23.59 -30.53
CA GLU A 18 -19.02 24.40 -30.94
C GLU A 18 -18.07 23.65 -31.89
N ARG A 19 -17.67 22.43 -31.52
CA ARG A 19 -16.80 21.57 -32.36
C ARG A 19 -16.96 20.10 -32.04
N GLU A 20 -16.67 19.24 -33.01
CA GLU A 20 -16.55 17.79 -32.76
C GLU A 20 -15.33 17.50 -31.87
N LEU A 21 -15.49 16.58 -30.92
CA LEU A 21 -14.44 16.02 -30.07
C LEU A 21 -14.03 14.62 -30.52
N GLY A 22 -14.97 13.83 -31.06
CA GLY A 22 -14.70 12.51 -31.61
C GLY A 22 -15.97 11.79 -32.08
N ARG A 23 -15.79 10.72 -32.87
CA ARG A 23 -16.87 9.97 -33.51
C ARG A 23 -16.74 8.47 -33.23
N GLY A 24 -17.87 7.79 -33.02
CA GLY A 24 -17.95 6.35 -32.83
C GLY A 24 -19.18 5.74 -33.51
N GLY A 25 -19.37 4.43 -33.37
CA GLY A 25 -20.41 3.69 -34.10
C GLY A 25 -21.85 4.16 -33.85
N MET A 26 -22.16 4.60 -32.62
CA MET A 26 -23.52 5.06 -32.26
C MET A 26 -23.76 6.56 -32.51
N GLY A 27 -22.74 7.34 -32.85
CA GLY A 27 -22.86 8.80 -32.97
C GLY A 27 -21.54 9.56 -32.70
N ALA A 28 -21.64 10.87 -32.46
CA ALA A 28 -20.50 11.75 -32.26
C ALA A 28 -20.60 12.56 -30.96
N VAL A 29 -19.45 12.86 -30.37
CA VAL A 29 -19.30 13.68 -29.16
C VAL A 29 -18.80 15.06 -29.58
N TYR A 30 -19.46 16.10 -29.09
CA TYR A 30 -19.15 17.48 -29.40
C TYR A 30 -18.85 18.28 -28.12
N LEU A 31 -17.98 19.27 -28.22
CA LEU A 31 -17.88 20.34 -27.24
C LEU A 31 -19.07 21.28 -27.46
N ALA A 32 -19.73 21.63 -26.37
CA ALA A 32 -20.83 22.60 -26.37
C ALA A 32 -20.75 23.51 -25.16
N THR A 33 -21.28 24.73 -25.29
CA THR A 33 -21.48 25.63 -24.14
C THR A 33 -22.93 25.58 -23.68
N HIS A 34 -23.14 25.33 -22.39
CA HIS A 34 -24.47 25.42 -21.78
C HIS A 34 -24.83 26.90 -21.52
N LEU A 35 -25.78 27.42 -22.31
CA LEU A 35 -26.15 28.83 -22.38
C LEU A 35 -26.65 29.43 -21.06
N GLY A 36 -27.20 28.61 -20.17
CA GLY A 36 -27.69 29.07 -18.85
C GLY A 36 -26.64 29.17 -17.76
N THR A 37 -25.44 28.59 -17.95
CA THR A 37 -24.34 28.63 -16.95
C THR A 37 -22.99 29.06 -17.53
N GLU A 38 -22.91 29.26 -18.85
CA GLU A 38 -21.70 29.61 -19.60
C GLU A 38 -20.54 28.61 -19.40
N ARG A 39 -20.87 27.35 -19.07
CA ARG A 39 -19.86 26.28 -18.86
C ARG A 39 -19.74 25.39 -20.08
N PRO A 40 -18.51 24.93 -20.41
CA PRO A 40 -18.30 23.88 -21.39
C PRO A 40 -18.84 22.54 -20.87
N VAL A 41 -19.44 21.77 -21.78
CA VAL A 41 -19.95 20.41 -21.56
C VAL A 41 -19.65 19.55 -22.79
N ALA A 42 -19.55 18.24 -22.60
CA ALA A 42 -19.46 17.28 -23.69
C ALA A 42 -20.86 16.74 -24.03
N VAL A 43 -21.29 16.85 -25.28
CA VAL A 43 -22.61 16.38 -25.74
C VAL A 43 -22.44 15.25 -26.73
N LYS A 44 -22.83 14.04 -26.34
CA LYS A 44 -22.85 12.84 -27.19
C LYS A 44 -24.20 12.77 -27.90
N ILE A 45 -24.20 13.03 -29.20
CA ILE A 45 -25.38 12.99 -30.08
C ILE A 45 -25.43 11.61 -30.75
N ILE A 46 -26.53 10.90 -30.56
CA ILE A 46 -26.79 9.59 -31.15
C ILE A 46 -27.37 9.77 -32.56
N ALA A 47 -26.90 8.97 -33.52
CA ALA A 47 -27.31 9.12 -34.92
C ALA A 47 -28.84 8.91 -35.11
N PRO A 48 -29.50 9.65 -36.02
CA PRO A 48 -30.96 9.58 -36.23
C PRO A 48 -31.48 8.17 -36.55
N GLU A 49 -30.64 7.34 -37.17
CA GLU A 49 -30.95 5.94 -37.55
C GLU A 49 -31.44 5.11 -36.35
N PHE A 50 -30.79 5.26 -35.19
CA PHE A 50 -31.18 4.54 -33.97
C PHE A 50 -32.49 5.05 -33.36
N MET A 51 -32.87 6.30 -33.64
CA MET A 51 -34.12 6.90 -33.15
C MET A 51 -35.37 6.37 -33.85
N THR A 52 -35.21 5.64 -34.95
CA THR A 52 -36.31 4.94 -35.64
C THR A 52 -36.83 3.73 -34.87
N ARG A 53 -36.08 3.20 -33.89
CA ARG A 53 -36.42 2.00 -33.12
C ARG A 53 -36.90 2.37 -31.71
N PRO A 54 -38.20 2.23 -31.37
CA PRO A 54 -38.72 2.64 -30.05
C PRO A 54 -38.00 1.96 -28.88
N GLU A 55 -37.72 0.67 -28.99
CA GLU A 55 -37.02 -0.14 -27.99
C GLU A 55 -35.60 0.40 -27.67
N PHE A 56 -34.88 0.89 -28.68
CA PHE A 56 -33.58 1.52 -28.50
C PHE A 56 -33.71 2.78 -27.66
N VAL A 57 -34.70 3.64 -27.96
CA VAL A 57 -34.92 4.90 -27.24
C VAL A 57 -35.30 4.65 -25.78
N GLU A 58 -36.10 3.61 -25.51
CA GLU A 58 -36.43 3.22 -24.13
C GLU A 58 -35.22 2.65 -23.38
N ARG A 59 -34.42 1.79 -24.02
CA ARG A 59 -33.17 1.27 -23.44
C ARG A 59 -32.18 2.40 -23.17
N PHE A 60 -31.98 3.32 -24.11
CA PHE A 60 -31.11 4.49 -23.97
C PHE A 60 -31.54 5.36 -22.79
N ARG A 61 -32.84 5.67 -22.67
CA ARG A 61 -33.38 6.40 -21.52
C ARG A 61 -33.17 5.66 -20.20
N ARG A 62 -33.27 4.33 -20.17
CA ARG A 62 -33.02 3.53 -18.96
C ARG A 62 -31.53 3.56 -18.56
N GLU A 63 -30.64 3.47 -19.53
CA GLU A 63 -29.18 3.43 -19.31
C GLU A 63 -28.61 4.82 -18.99
N ALA A 64 -29.05 5.89 -19.67
CA ALA A 64 -28.74 7.27 -19.31
C ALA A 64 -29.21 7.63 -17.89
N ARG A 65 -30.39 7.17 -17.46
CA ARG A 65 -30.88 7.31 -16.08
C ARG A 65 -30.07 6.51 -15.05
N ALA A 66 -29.46 5.39 -15.44
CA ALA A 66 -28.58 4.63 -14.57
C ALA A 66 -27.23 5.35 -14.41
N ALA A 67 -26.65 5.83 -15.53
CA ALA A 67 -25.42 6.61 -15.54
C ALA A 67 -25.54 7.91 -14.71
N GLY A 68 -26.61 8.69 -14.89
CA GLY A 68 -26.86 9.94 -14.12
C GLY A 68 -27.11 9.74 -12.61
N ARG A 69 -27.23 8.50 -12.12
CA ARG A 69 -27.27 8.18 -10.68
C ARG A 69 -25.87 7.85 -10.11
N LEU A 70 -24.92 7.49 -10.96
CA LEU A 70 -23.59 7.04 -10.58
C LEU A 70 -22.65 8.21 -10.25
N ARG A 71 -22.79 8.78 -9.04
CA ARG A 71 -21.96 9.90 -8.58
C ARG A 71 -20.68 9.44 -7.87
N HIS A 72 -19.56 9.43 -8.60
CA HIS A 72 -18.25 9.07 -8.07
C HIS A 72 -17.15 10.01 -8.64
N PRO A 73 -16.13 10.44 -7.87
CA PRO A 73 -15.11 11.39 -8.34
C PRO A 73 -14.35 10.91 -9.58
N ASN A 74 -14.19 9.59 -9.73
CA ASN A 74 -13.51 8.95 -10.87
C ASN A 74 -14.47 8.38 -11.94
N VAL A 75 -15.72 8.84 -11.98
CA VAL A 75 -16.68 8.54 -13.06
C VAL A 75 -17.04 9.86 -13.73
N VAL A 76 -17.27 9.84 -15.06
CA VAL A 76 -17.78 11.01 -15.78
C VAL A 76 -19.21 11.35 -15.33
N ASP A 77 -19.45 12.57 -14.86
CA ASP A 77 -20.79 13.00 -14.42
C ASP A 77 -21.70 13.23 -15.64
N VAL A 78 -22.90 12.64 -15.58
CA VAL A 78 -23.94 12.73 -16.62
C VAL A 78 -25.04 13.64 -16.10
N THR A 79 -25.13 14.84 -16.68
CA THR A 79 -25.91 15.95 -16.12
C THR A 79 -27.31 16.09 -16.69
N ASP A 80 -27.48 15.82 -18.00
CA ASP A 80 -28.77 15.89 -18.70
C ASP A 80 -28.82 14.83 -19.81
N PHE A 81 -30.02 14.41 -20.19
CA PHE A 81 -30.25 13.58 -21.36
C PHE A 81 -31.61 13.91 -21.96
N GLY A 82 -31.69 13.93 -23.29
CA GLY A 82 -32.92 14.35 -23.96
C GLY A 82 -33.05 13.81 -25.36
N VAL A 83 -34.10 14.28 -26.02
CA VAL A 83 -34.36 14.04 -27.43
C VAL A 83 -34.75 15.37 -28.04
N ALA A 84 -33.96 15.85 -28.98
CA ALA A 84 -34.14 17.14 -29.64
C ALA A 84 -34.40 16.94 -31.14
N GLU A 85 -34.96 17.96 -31.79
CA GLU A 85 -34.88 18.09 -33.24
C GLU A 85 -33.70 18.98 -33.59
N ILE A 86 -32.86 18.48 -34.50
CA ILE A 86 -31.80 19.22 -35.18
C ILE A 86 -32.14 19.31 -36.67
N SER A 87 -31.32 19.99 -37.47
CA SER A 87 -31.53 20.11 -38.93
C SER A 87 -31.66 18.77 -39.69
N GLN A 88 -31.23 17.66 -39.09
CA GLN A 88 -31.31 16.29 -39.61
C GLN A 88 -32.52 15.48 -39.11
N GLY A 89 -33.42 16.10 -38.35
CA GLY A 89 -34.52 15.42 -37.67
C GLY A 89 -34.22 15.09 -36.20
N ARG A 90 -34.87 14.05 -35.69
CA ARG A 90 -34.93 13.76 -34.26
C ARG A 90 -33.72 12.94 -33.78
N VAL A 91 -32.96 13.46 -32.83
CA VAL A 91 -31.78 12.82 -32.23
C VAL A 91 -31.90 12.71 -30.72
N ALA A 92 -31.36 11.62 -30.14
CA ALA A 92 -31.10 11.57 -28.70
C ALA A 92 -29.74 12.20 -28.40
N TYR A 93 -29.63 12.86 -27.25
CA TYR A 93 -28.37 13.42 -26.77
C TYR A 93 -28.15 13.10 -25.28
N LEU A 94 -26.88 12.99 -24.90
CA LEU A 94 -26.40 12.81 -23.54
C LEU A 94 -25.39 13.92 -23.20
N VAL A 95 -25.61 14.63 -22.10
CA VAL A 95 -24.75 15.73 -21.66
C VAL A 95 -23.89 15.29 -20.49
N MET A 96 -22.59 15.44 -20.64
CA MET A 96 -21.55 15.00 -19.72
C MET A 96 -20.67 16.19 -19.31
N GLU A 97 -19.97 16.09 -18.20
CA GLU A 97 -18.90 17.05 -17.90
C GLU A 97 -17.85 17.06 -19.04
N TYR A 98 -17.37 18.25 -19.41
CA TYR A 98 -16.23 18.37 -20.31
C TYR A 98 -14.95 18.09 -19.51
N LEU A 99 -14.08 17.24 -20.05
CA LEU A 99 -12.81 16.88 -19.43
C LEU A 99 -11.65 17.46 -20.25
N ASP A 100 -10.75 18.18 -19.58
CA ASP A 100 -9.54 18.73 -20.18
C ASP A 100 -8.36 17.81 -19.82
N GLY A 101 -7.76 17.14 -20.80
CA GLY A 101 -6.77 16.09 -20.58
C GLY A 101 -6.66 15.13 -21.77
N CYS A 102 -6.25 13.90 -21.50
CA CYS A 102 -6.09 12.83 -22.51
C CYS A 102 -6.56 11.48 -21.99
N THR A 103 -6.79 10.55 -22.91
CA THR A 103 -7.08 9.14 -22.62
C THR A 103 -5.82 8.37 -22.20
N LEU A 104 -6.01 7.28 -21.47
CA LEU A 104 -4.94 6.32 -21.21
C LEU A 104 -4.49 5.60 -22.50
N GLY A 105 -5.32 5.57 -23.55
CA GLY A 105 -4.94 5.08 -24.88
C GLY A 105 -3.81 5.92 -25.48
N GLU A 106 -4.04 7.22 -25.64
CA GLU A 106 -3.06 8.19 -26.14
C GLU A 106 -1.74 8.14 -25.34
N ILE A 107 -1.84 8.08 -24.00
CA ILE A 107 -0.67 7.94 -23.14
C ILE A 107 0.11 6.65 -23.41
N LEU A 108 -0.55 5.52 -23.71
CA LEU A 108 0.13 4.25 -23.98
C LEU A 108 0.71 4.14 -25.40
N ASP A 109 0.17 4.92 -26.34
CA ASP A 109 0.73 5.05 -27.69
C ASP A 109 2.00 5.92 -27.70
N GLU A 110 2.04 7.00 -26.90
CA GLU A 110 3.24 7.80 -26.65
C GLU A 110 4.26 7.06 -25.77
N GLU A 111 3.86 6.73 -24.54
CA GLU A 111 4.67 6.07 -23.52
C GLU A 111 4.42 4.56 -23.53
N LYS A 112 5.20 3.86 -24.37
CA LYS A 112 5.12 2.41 -24.58
C LYS A 112 5.03 1.57 -23.30
N ASN A 113 5.48 2.02 -22.12
CA ASN A 113 5.08 1.40 -20.85
C ASN A 113 5.22 2.38 -19.69
N LEU A 114 4.31 2.27 -18.73
CA LEU A 114 4.22 3.17 -17.60
C LEU A 114 5.03 2.67 -16.39
N PRO A 115 5.58 3.60 -15.57
CA PRO A 115 6.16 3.27 -14.27
C PRO A 115 5.15 2.57 -13.36
N LEU A 116 5.58 1.53 -12.63
CA LEU A 116 4.70 0.74 -11.78
C LEU A 116 3.84 1.57 -10.81
N ASN A 117 4.40 2.64 -10.23
CA ASN A 117 3.67 3.54 -9.35
C ASN A 117 2.52 4.29 -10.05
N TRP A 118 2.70 4.71 -11.31
CA TRP A 118 1.63 5.28 -12.12
C TRP A 118 0.56 4.23 -12.44
N THR A 119 0.99 3.02 -12.86
CA THR A 119 0.07 1.91 -13.13
C THR A 119 -0.89 1.65 -11.96
N ILE A 120 -0.36 1.59 -10.74
CA ILE A 120 -1.18 1.27 -9.55
C ILE A 120 -2.09 2.43 -9.17
N ASP A 121 -1.61 3.67 -9.26
CA ASP A 121 -2.40 4.86 -8.91
C ASP A 121 -3.61 5.00 -9.85
N ILE A 122 -3.36 4.90 -11.17
CA ILE A 122 -4.42 4.90 -12.19
C ILE A 122 -5.38 3.73 -11.96
N LEU A 123 -4.89 2.49 -11.86
CA LEU A 123 -5.75 1.33 -11.66
C LEU A 123 -6.55 1.39 -10.36
N GLU A 124 -6.03 1.98 -9.29
CA GLU A 124 -6.79 2.15 -8.05
C GLU A 124 -7.97 3.10 -8.25
N GLN A 125 -7.75 4.24 -8.91
CA GLN A 125 -8.81 5.20 -9.23
C GLN A 125 -9.88 4.59 -10.15
N VAL A 126 -9.47 3.85 -11.19
CA VAL A 126 -10.40 3.11 -12.07
C VAL A 126 -11.15 2.01 -11.30
N CYS A 127 -10.47 1.24 -10.46
CA CYS A 127 -11.11 0.19 -9.67
C CYS A 127 -12.12 0.75 -8.66
N SER A 128 -11.88 1.95 -8.10
CA SER A 128 -12.83 2.66 -7.25
C SER A 128 -14.10 3.03 -8.01
N ALA A 129 -13.95 3.58 -9.22
CA ALA A 129 -15.07 3.90 -10.13
C ALA A 129 -15.90 2.66 -10.50
N VAL A 130 -15.21 1.61 -10.98
CA VAL A 130 -15.82 0.35 -11.41
C VAL A 130 -16.50 -0.36 -10.24
N HIS A 131 -15.89 -0.39 -9.05
CA HIS A 131 -16.51 -0.96 -7.86
C HIS A 131 -17.78 -0.20 -7.43
N ALA A 132 -17.76 1.14 -7.47
CA ALA A 132 -18.93 1.96 -7.17
C ALA A 132 -20.09 1.71 -8.14
N ALA A 133 -19.79 1.45 -9.42
CA ALA A 133 -20.79 1.03 -10.42
C ALA A 133 -21.34 -0.37 -10.10
N HIS A 134 -20.47 -1.33 -9.76
CA HIS A 134 -20.85 -2.69 -9.39
C HIS A 134 -21.80 -2.73 -8.17
N GLN A 135 -21.57 -1.89 -7.16
CA GLN A 135 -22.46 -1.75 -6.01
C GLN A 135 -23.89 -1.30 -6.39
N GLN A 136 -24.04 -0.61 -7.52
CA GLN A 136 -25.35 -0.18 -8.07
C GLN A 136 -25.90 -1.15 -9.14
N GLY A 137 -25.27 -2.31 -9.33
CA GLY A 137 -25.65 -3.30 -10.34
C GLY A 137 -25.27 -2.93 -11.79
N ILE A 138 -24.41 -1.92 -11.96
CA ILE A 138 -23.94 -1.46 -13.28
C ILE A 138 -22.60 -2.13 -13.58
N ILE A 139 -22.55 -2.93 -14.65
CA ILE A 139 -21.31 -3.53 -15.19
C ILE A 139 -20.89 -2.70 -16.40
N HIS A 140 -19.61 -2.35 -16.50
CA HIS A 140 -19.08 -1.44 -17.53
C HIS A 140 -19.04 -2.09 -18.93
N ARG A 141 -18.57 -3.34 -19.01
CA ARG A 141 -18.53 -4.20 -20.22
C ARG A 141 -17.50 -3.82 -21.29
N ASP A 142 -17.29 -2.54 -21.56
CA ASP A 142 -16.28 -2.08 -22.55
C ASP A 142 -15.08 -1.38 -21.88
N LEU A 143 -14.44 -2.00 -20.87
CA LEU A 143 -13.27 -1.39 -20.22
C LEU A 143 -12.03 -1.52 -21.12
N LYS A 144 -11.50 -0.37 -21.55
CA LYS A 144 -10.30 -0.22 -22.37
C LYS A 144 -9.62 1.13 -22.07
N PRO A 145 -8.34 1.35 -22.46
CA PRO A 145 -7.63 2.60 -22.20
C PRO A 145 -8.33 3.87 -22.72
N ASP A 146 -9.02 3.78 -23.87
CA ASP A 146 -9.74 4.93 -24.47
C ASP A 146 -10.92 5.41 -23.60
N ASN A 147 -11.48 4.51 -22.77
CA ASN A 147 -12.58 4.82 -21.85
C ASN A 147 -12.07 5.25 -20.46
N ILE A 148 -10.77 5.53 -20.32
CA ILE A 148 -10.11 6.00 -19.08
C ILE A 148 -9.42 7.33 -19.39
N TRP A 149 -9.94 8.42 -18.86
CA TRP A 149 -9.40 9.77 -19.04
C TRP A 149 -8.53 10.20 -17.86
N LEU A 150 -7.48 10.96 -18.12
CA LEU A 150 -6.61 11.57 -17.11
C LEU A 150 -6.68 13.11 -17.23
N GLU A 151 -7.31 13.73 -16.25
CA GLU A 151 -7.47 15.18 -16.13
C GLU A 151 -6.38 15.77 -15.20
N PRO A 152 -5.56 16.75 -15.63
CA PRO A 152 -4.59 17.42 -14.75
C PRO A 152 -5.27 18.10 -13.56
N ASN A 153 -4.76 17.86 -12.35
CA ASN A 153 -5.30 18.45 -11.13
C ASN A 153 -4.46 19.64 -10.62
N GLN A 154 -5.10 20.55 -9.89
CA GLN A 154 -4.48 21.78 -9.35
C GLN A 154 -3.34 21.53 -8.35
N ARG A 155 -3.00 20.28 -8.03
CA ARG A 155 -1.90 19.89 -7.13
C ARG A 155 -0.70 19.32 -7.88
N GLY A 156 -0.66 19.41 -9.21
CA GLY A 156 0.44 18.91 -10.04
C GLY A 156 0.44 17.39 -10.24
N GLY A 157 -0.73 16.75 -10.14
CA GLY A 157 -0.95 15.35 -10.53
C GLY A 157 -2.13 15.25 -11.51
N TYR A 158 -2.76 14.09 -11.59
CA TYR A 158 -3.98 13.86 -12.39
C TYR A 158 -5.12 13.30 -11.54
N THR A 159 -6.34 13.39 -12.08
CA THR A 159 -7.55 12.69 -11.62
C THR A 159 -8.00 11.77 -12.74
N VAL A 160 -8.24 10.49 -12.45
CA VAL A 160 -8.77 9.56 -13.46
C VAL A 160 -10.28 9.66 -13.52
N LYS A 161 -10.86 9.66 -14.73
CA LYS A 161 -12.31 9.59 -14.98
C LYS A 161 -12.60 8.40 -15.91
N VAL A 162 -13.48 7.49 -15.48
CA VAL A 162 -13.96 6.38 -16.31
C VAL A 162 -15.21 6.81 -17.07
N LEU A 163 -15.22 6.56 -18.38
CA LEU A 163 -16.24 7.01 -19.33
C LEU A 163 -17.26 5.90 -19.67
N ASP A 164 -18.37 6.23 -20.33
CA ASP A 164 -19.23 5.28 -21.08
C ASP A 164 -19.74 4.01 -20.35
N PHE A 165 -20.06 4.11 -19.05
CA PHE A 165 -20.67 2.99 -18.30
C PHE A 165 -21.97 2.47 -18.93
N GLY A 166 -21.92 1.23 -19.44
CA GLY A 166 -23.10 0.42 -19.77
C GLY A 166 -23.83 0.73 -21.07
N ILE A 167 -23.51 1.84 -21.76
CA ILE A 167 -24.18 2.29 -23.00
C ILE A 167 -23.99 1.30 -24.16
N ALA A 168 -22.90 0.53 -24.14
CA ALA A 168 -22.63 -0.54 -25.12
C ALA A 168 -23.67 -1.69 -25.11
N LYS A 169 -24.62 -1.72 -24.17
CA LYS A 169 -25.73 -2.69 -24.18
C LYS A 169 -26.78 -2.40 -25.28
N LEU A 170 -26.77 -1.22 -25.90
CA LEU A 170 -27.80 -0.81 -26.86
C LEU A 170 -27.91 -1.66 -28.14
N GLU A 171 -26.83 -2.33 -28.57
CA GLU A 171 -26.82 -3.15 -29.79
C GLU A 171 -27.04 -4.65 -29.57
N ALA A 172 -26.56 -5.20 -28.44
CA ALA A 172 -26.32 -6.65 -28.31
C ALA A 172 -27.53 -7.52 -27.90
N SER A 173 -28.77 -7.16 -28.25
CA SER A 173 -29.93 -8.05 -28.05
C SER A 173 -31.09 -7.75 -29.00
N SER A 174 -31.03 -8.27 -30.22
CA SER A 174 -32.14 -8.32 -31.17
C SER A 174 -32.89 -9.66 -31.17
N ASP A 175 -32.40 -10.68 -30.45
CA ASP A 175 -32.79 -12.09 -30.72
C ASP A 175 -33.27 -12.90 -29.51
N ASP A 176 -33.47 -12.30 -28.33
CA ASP A 176 -33.79 -13.05 -27.10
C ASP A 176 -35.09 -12.56 -26.42
N GLU A 177 -36.20 -12.69 -27.14
CA GLU A 177 -37.57 -12.79 -26.58
C GLU A 177 -38.53 -13.34 -27.65
N ARG A 178 -38.47 -14.66 -27.92
CA ARG A 178 -39.58 -15.38 -28.58
C ARG A 178 -40.46 -16.04 -27.51
N PRO A 179 -41.74 -15.70 -27.38
CA PRO A 179 -42.67 -16.50 -26.59
C PRO A 179 -42.97 -17.79 -27.34
N ASP A 180 -42.78 -18.93 -26.69
CA ASP A 180 -43.09 -20.25 -27.26
C ASP A 180 -44.59 -20.37 -27.54
N SER A 181 -44.95 -20.37 -28.82
CA SER A 181 -46.31 -20.68 -29.30
C SER A 181 -46.31 -21.99 -30.08
N SER A 182 -46.28 -23.12 -29.37
CA SER A 182 -46.55 -24.44 -29.93
C SER A 182 -47.71 -25.11 -29.21
N LEU A 183 -48.93 -24.68 -29.55
CA LEU A 183 -50.12 -25.50 -29.34
C LEU A 183 -50.10 -26.62 -30.40
N SER A 184 -49.92 -27.87 -29.97
CA SER A 184 -50.36 -29.04 -30.71
C SER A 184 -51.26 -29.87 -29.79
N GLU A 185 -52.46 -30.14 -30.27
CA GLU A 185 -53.54 -30.80 -29.53
C GLU A 185 -53.18 -32.24 -29.14
N ASN A 186 -53.68 -32.67 -27.98
CA ASN A 186 -54.15 -34.04 -27.78
C ASN A 186 -55.13 -34.06 -26.59
N PRO A 187 -56.41 -34.43 -26.80
CA PRO A 187 -57.32 -34.74 -25.70
C PRO A 187 -57.05 -36.18 -25.19
N ASP A 188 -57.24 -36.42 -23.89
CA ASP A 188 -58.21 -37.42 -23.41
C ASP A 188 -58.12 -37.71 -21.90
N GLY A 189 -59.28 -37.51 -21.27
CA GLY A 189 -59.88 -38.20 -20.11
C GLY A 189 -59.04 -39.09 -19.18
N ASN A 190 -58.77 -38.57 -17.98
CA ASN A 190 -59.11 -39.15 -16.64
C ASN A 190 -58.33 -38.38 -15.56
N GLY A 191 -58.86 -38.03 -14.39
CA GLY A 191 -60.22 -38.16 -13.86
C GLY A 191 -60.18 -38.03 -12.32
N ALA A 192 -61.00 -37.14 -11.73
CA ALA A 192 -61.35 -37.02 -10.30
C ALA A 192 -60.18 -36.98 -9.26
N ALA A 193 -59.93 -35.84 -8.59
CA ALA A 193 -60.47 -35.51 -7.25
C ALA A 193 -59.72 -36.16 -6.05
N ARG A 194 -59.65 -35.63 -4.81
CA ARG A 194 -59.88 -34.29 -4.21
C ARG A 194 -59.59 -34.39 -2.69
N MET A 195 -58.77 -33.49 -2.11
CA MET A 195 -58.58 -33.27 -0.64
C MET A 195 -57.98 -34.48 0.13
N THR A 196 -57.42 -34.44 1.36
CA THR A 196 -57.36 -33.51 2.53
C THR A 196 -56.08 -33.78 3.37
N GLY A 197 -55.68 -32.85 4.28
CA GLY A 197 -54.84 -33.12 5.47
C GLY A 197 -53.34 -32.87 5.28
N VAL A 198 -52.59 -32.09 6.10
CA VAL A 198 -52.40 -32.12 7.58
C VAL A 198 -51.76 -33.47 7.99
N GLU A 199 -50.57 -33.56 8.61
CA GLU A 199 -50.04 -32.79 9.75
C GLU A 199 -48.49 -32.77 9.80
N ALA A 200 -47.88 -32.16 10.84
CA ALA A 200 -46.43 -32.11 11.06
C ALA A 200 -45.94 -33.19 12.05
N SER A 201 -44.63 -33.53 12.05
CA SER A 201 -43.72 -33.49 13.24
C SER A 201 -42.37 -34.20 12.99
N GLU A 202 -41.48 -34.08 13.98
CA GLU A 202 -40.05 -34.40 14.03
C GLU A 202 -39.71 -35.89 14.28
N THR A 203 -38.51 -36.38 13.91
CA THR A 203 -37.43 -36.81 14.84
C THR A 203 -36.34 -37.75 14.25
N ILE A 204 -35.08 -37.33 14.50
CA ILE A 204 -33.82 -38.03 14.81
C ILE A 204 -33.82 -39.59 14.95
N HIS A 205 -32.94 -40.30 14.23
CA HIS A 205 -31.80 -41.08 14.81
C HIS A 205 -30.83 -41.73 13.80
N ASP A 206 -29.64 -42.12 14.30
CA ASP A 206 -28.47 -42.68 13.61
C ASP A 206 -28.60 -44.14 13.12
N SER A 207 -27.76 -44.54 12.15
CA SER A 207 -27.00 -45.79 12.28
C SER A 207 -25.73 -45.91 11.41
N VAL A 208 -24.70 -46.46 12.06
CA VAL A 208 -23.29 -46.67 11.73
C VAL A 208 -23.01 -47.63 10.54
N SER A 209 -21.82 -47.50 9.94
CA SER A 209 -21.24 -48.39 8.90
C SER A 209 -20.87 -49.81 9.38
N PRO A 210 -20.39 -50.68 8.46
CA PRO A 210 -19.14 -51.38 8.77
C PRO A 210 -18.10 -51.44 7.63
N THR A 211 -16.86 -51.70 8.03
CA THR A 211 -15.61 -51.68 7.25
C THR A 211 -15.28 -53.03 6.61
N LEU A 212 -14.51 -53.03 5.50
CA LEU A 212 -13.62 -54.14 5.14
C LEU A 212 -12.24 -53.63 4.66
N VAL A 213 -11.20 -54.47 4.80
CA VAL A 213 -9.77 -54.08 4.91
C VAL A 213 -8.89 -54.93 3.98
N PHE A 214 -7.86 -54.33 3.36
CA PHE A 214 -6.54 -54.89 2.98
C PHE A 214 -5.71 -53.76 2.29
N GLY A 215 -4.40 -53.56 2.42
CA GLY A 215 -3.39 -54.09 3.35
C GLY A 215 -1.95 -54.03 2.80
N GLY A 216 -1.05 -53.18 3.37
CA GLY A 216 0.44 -53.25 3.29
C GLY A 216 1.12 -53.06 1.91
N HIS A 217 2.32 -52.50 1.73
CA HIS A 217 3.48 -52.35 2.61
C HIS A 217 4.36 -51.11 2.27
N THR A 218 5.20 -50.70 3.22
CA THR A 218 6.20 -49.61 3.14
C THR A 218 7.61 -50.16 2.91
N PHE A 219 8.49 -49.49 2.14
CA PHE A 219 9.96 -49.62 2.28
C PHE A 219 10.77 -48.44 1.71
N VAL A 220 11.93 -48.16 2.34
CA VAL A 220 12.92 -47.06 2.17
C VAL A 220 14.24 -47.57 2.84
N PRO A 221 15.52 -47.18 2.55
CA PRO A 221 16.22 -46.59 1.35
C PRO A 221 17.62 -47.23 0.95
N ALA A 222 18.23 -46.76 -0.16
CA ALA A 222 19.70 -46.58 -0.42
C ALA A 222 20.69 -47.82 -0.42
N PRO A 223 22.03 -47.70 -0.66
CA PRO A 223 22.85 -47.01 -1.71
C PRO A 223 24.02 -47.89 -2.33
N ALA A 224 24.98 -47.24 -3.03
CA ALA A 224 26.36 -47.68 -3.44
C ALA A 224 26.50 -48.53 -4.73
N ASP A 225 27.61 -48.53 -5.51
CA ASP A 225 29.05 -48.36 -5.22
C ASP A 225 29.91 -47.55 -6.27
N ARG A 226 31.14 -47.18 -5.87
CA ARG A 226 32.34 -46.83 -6.69
C ARG A 226 33.52 -47.74 -6.24
N PRO A 227 34.67 -47.86 -6.95
CA PRO A 227 35.87 -47.00 -6.66
C PRO A 227 36.84 -46.73 -7.86
N VAL A 228 37.57 -45.58 -7.94
CA VAL A 228 39.00 -45.27 -7.52
C VAL A 228 40.05 -46.12 -8.27
N GLU A 229 41.19 -45.66 -8.83
CA GLU A 229 42.13 -44.52 -8.58
C GLU A 229 42.21 -43.45 -9.74
N ASN A 230 43.25 -42.60 -9.98
CA ASN A 230 44.47 -42.17 -9.23
C ASN A 230 44.78 -40.65 -9.44
N SER A 231 45.75 -40.08 -8.69
CA SER A 231 45.86 -38.64 -8.39
C SER A 231 47.18 -37.93 -8.75
N GLY A 232 47.15 -36.60 -8.95
CA GLY A 232 48.34 -35.72 -8.87
C GLY A 232 48.22 -34.32 -9.53
N PHE A 233 48.27 -33.24 -8.71
CA PHE A 233 48.77 -31.84 -8.89
C PHE A 233 48.77 -31.13 -10.29
N SER A 234 48.57 -29.81 -10.48
CA SER A 234 48.45 -28.62 -9.59
C SER A 234 47.72 -27.44 -10.28
N GLU A 235 47.40 -26.40 -9.50
CA GLU A 235 47.04 -24.97 -9.74
C GLU A 235 46.91 -24.35 -11.16
N ALA A 236 45.98 -23.37 -11.28
CA ALA A 236 46.21 -22.10 -12.00
C ALA A 236 45.31 -20.93 -11.53
N LYS A 237 45.94 -19.80 -11.14
CA LYS A 237 45.36 -18.43 -11.05
C LYS A 237 45.59 -17.74 -12.42
N THR A 238 44.63 -16.97 -12.96
CA THR A 238 44.47 -15.49 -12.85
C THR A 238 45.56 -14.61 -13.49
N ALA A 239 45.11 -13.68 -14.35
CA ALA A 239 45.74 -12.44 -14.85
C ALA A 239 46.86 -12.50 -15.91
N ILE A 240 46.71 -11.67 -16.96
CA ILE A 240 47.59 -10.52 -17.32
C ILE A 240 46.86 -9.60 -18.33
N LEU A 241 47.22 -8.31 -18.36
CA LEU A 241 46.65 -7.23 -19.19
C LEU A 241 47.53 -6.97 -20.46
N PRO A 242 47.91 -5.74 -20.88
CA PRO A 242 47.45 -5.17 -22.15
C PRO A 242 48.57 -4.61 -23.05
N SER A 243 48.21 -3.96 -24.16
CA SER A 243 48.94 -2.84 -24.82
C SER A 243 48.07 -2.26 -25.96
N ASP A 244 48.09 -0.98 -26.34
CA ASP A 244 48.50 0.25 -25.66
C ASP A 244 47.77 1.46 -26.31
N GLU A 245 47.74 2.56 -25.55
CA GLU A 245 47.40 3.95 -25.87
C GLU A 245 48.23 4.50 -27.07
N ILE A 246 47.95 5.64 -27.72
CA ILE A 246 47.93 7.05 -27.28
C ILE A 246 47.20 7.86 -28.40
N GLU A 247 46.06 8.53 -28.20
CA GLU A 247 45.80 9.86 -27.58
C GLU A 247 45.93 11.07 -28.54
N LYS A 248 44.84 11.88 -28.67
CA LYS A 248 44.75 13.38 -28.73
C LYS A 248 43.49 13.90 -29.47
N THR A 249 42.47 14.43 -28.78
CA THR A 249 42.19 15.84 -28.32
C THR A 249 41.59 16.80 -29.36
N GLY A 250 40.54 17.55 -28.98
CA GLY A 250 39.93 18.68 -29.72
C GLY A 250 38.42 18.52 -29.90
N ILE A 251 37.51 19.13 -29.11
CA ILE A 251 37.11 20.55 -28.98
C ILE A 251 36.03 20.98 -30.00
N GLU A 252 34.80 21.12 -29.48
CA GLU A 252 33.73 22.14 -29.70
C GLU A 252 33.22 22.60 -31.09
N HIS A 253 32.01 23.22 -31.01
CA HIS A 253 31.34 24.11 -31.98
C HIS A 253 30.74 23.46 -33.25
N SER A 254 29.68 23.98 -33.89
CA SER A 254 28.50 24.79 -33.48
C SER A 254 27.60 24.97 -34.74
N SER A 255 26.42 25.59 -34.61
CA SER A 255 25.74 26.43 -35.63
C SER A 255 25.63 25.90 -37.10
N GLU A 256 24.48 25.49 -37.60
CA GLU A 256 23.30 26.31 -38.03
C GLU A 256 23.29 26.77 -39.51
N ILE A 257 22.14 26.49 -40.15
CA ILE A 257 21.40 27.32 -41.14
C ILE A 257 21.80 27.31 -42.64
N ASP A 258 20.73 27.18 -43.47
CA ASP A 258 20.56 27.38 -44.92
C ASP A 258 21.46 26.63 -45.93
N GLY A 259 20.99 26.27 -47.13
CA GLY A 259 19.66 26.42 -47.75
C GLY A 259 19.78 26.45 -49.28
N GLY A 260 18.96 25.70 -50.04
CA GLY A 260 19.00 25.77 -51.52
C GLY A 260 18.65 24.51 -52.33
N GLN A 261 17.35 24.23 -52.47
CA GLN A 261 16.64 23.91 -53.73
C GLN A 261 17.31 23.05 -54.86
N LYS A 262 16.79 21.82 -55.03
CA LYS A 262 16.59 21.02 -56.29
C LYS A 262 17.81 20.65 -57.17
N ASP A 263 18.22 19.37 -57.16
CA ASP A 263 17.61 18.27 -57.98
C ASP A 263 18.24 16.90 -57.61
N GLY A 264 17.95 15.72 -58.21
CA GLY A 264 17.00 15.37 -59.28
C GLY A 264 17.00 13.88 -59.67
N SER A 265 15.90 13.16 -59.38
CA SER A 265 15.66 11.71 -59.67
C SER A 265 16.54 10.68 -58.92
N GLY A 266 15.95 9.57 -58.43
CA GLY A 266 16.77 8.43 -57.94
C GLY A 266 16.16 7.44 -56.93
N ARG A 267 15.12 6.68 -57.33
CA ARG A 267 14.59 5.46 -56.66
C ARG A 267 13.93 5.58 -55.28
N ALA A 268 12.84 4.82 -55.13
CA ALA A 268 12.03 4.73 -53.92
C ALA A 268 12.60 3.73 -52.89
N THR A 269 12.40 4.04 -51.61
CA THR A 269 12.41 3.10 -50.50
C THR A 269 11.15 3.33 -49.67
N GLU A 270 10.30 2.30 -49.54
CA GLU A 270 9.10 2.36 -48.72
C GLU A 270 9.47 2.46 -47.24
N ALA A 271 9.18 3.62 -46.63
CA ALA A 271 9.14 3.74 -45.18
C ALA A 271 7.77 3.23 -44.69
N VAL A 272 7.77 2.07 -44.04
CA VAL A 272 6.55 1.46 -43.48
C VAL A 272 6.05 2.29 -42.30
N LEU A 273 5.08 3.16 -42.56
CA LEU A 273 4.30 3.89 -41.56
C LEU A 273 3.32 2.94 -40.87
N THR A 274 3.71 2.32 -39.75
CA THR A 274 2.80 1.54 -38.89
C THR A 274 1.89 2.46 -38.07
N GLY A 275 1.00 3.19 -38.74
CA GLY A 275 -0.06 4.00 -38.16
C GLY A 275 -1.45 3.42 -38.44
N HIS A 276 -1.69 2.16 -38.08
CA HIS A 276 -2.98 1.49 -38.28
C HIS A 276 -3.33 0.65 -37.04
N ALA A 277 -4.11 1.23 -36.12
CA ALA A 277 -4.69 0.53 -34.96
C ALA A 277 -6.15 0.93 -34.65
N SER A 278 -6.67 2.04 -35.18
CA SER A 278 -8.03 2.52 -34.93
C SER A 278 -8.87 2.84 -36.19
N ALA A 279 -8.27 2.97 -37.38
CA ALA A 279 -8.93 3.55 -38.55
C ALA A 279 -9.55 2.55 -39.55
N ASP A 280 -9.03 1.32 -39.65
CA ASP A 280 -9.51 0.31 -40.61
C ASP A 280 -10.24 -0.84 -39.92
N LEU A 281 -11.58 -0.81 -39.91
CA LEU A 281 -12.48 -1.99 -39.96
C LEU A 281 -13.99 -1.63 -39.93
N THR A 282 -14.45 -0.64 -40.70
CA THR A 282 -15.90 -0.47 -40.94
C THR A 282 -16.32 -1.16 -42.25
N ARG A 283 -16.62 -2.45 -42.20
CA ARG A 283 -17.28 -3.16 -43.31
C ARG A 283 -18.45 -4.02 -42.81
N VAL A 284 -19.62 -3.36 -42.75
CA VAL A 284 -20.99 -3.93 -42.74
C VAL A 284 -21.21 -5.15 -41.85
N GLY A 285 -21.73 -4.94 -40.63
CA GLY A 285 -22.54 -5.96 -39.93
C GLY A 285 -22.23 -6.24 -38.46
N ALA A 286 -21.05 -5.86 -37.94
CA ALA A 286 -20.74 -6.07 -36.52
C ALA A 286 -19.75 -5.02 -35.99
N VAL A 287 -20.21 -4.14 -35.10
CA VAL A 287 -19.35 -3.32 -34.23
C VAL A 287 -19.27 -3.97 -32.85
N LEU A 288 -18.76 -5.20 -32.80
CA LEU A 288 -18.27 -5.76 -31.55
C LEU A 288 -16.96 -5.02 -31.22
N GLY A 289 -16.82 -4.54 -29.98
CA GLY A 289 -15.69 -3.69 -29.58
C GLY A 289 -14.30 -4.33 -29.77
N THR A 290 -13.25 -3.55 -29.54
CA THR A 290 -11.86 -4.01 -29.71
C THR A 290 -11.59 -5.28 -28.89
N PRO A 291 -11.38 -6.46 -29.51
CA PRO A 291 -11.42 -7.75 -28.82
C PRO A 291 -10.27 -7.95 -27.83
N LEU A 292 -9.24 -7.10 -27.92
CA LEU A 292 -8.02 -7.09 -27.11
C LEU A 292 -8.27 -7.00 -25.59
N TYR A 293 -9.42 -6.44 -25.16
CA TYR A 293 -9.77 -6.24 -23.74
C TYR A 293 -10.95 -7.09 -23.27
N MET A 294 -11.56 -7.89 -24.16
CA MET A 294 -12.75 -8.68 -23.84
C MET A 294 -12.44 -9.82 -22.88
N SER A 295 -13.36 -10.05 -21.94
CA SER A 295 -13.32 -11.22 -21.06
C SER A 295 -13.66 -12.52 -21.80
N PRO A 296 -13.20 -13.70 -21.30
CA PRO A 296 -13.49 -15.00 -21.90
C PRO A 296 -14.99 -15.25 -22.13
N GLU A 297 -15.82 -14.82 -21.18
CA GLU A 297 -17.28 -14.90 -21.23
C GLU A 297 -17.89 -13.94 -22.26
N GLN A 298 -17.38 -12.71 -22.43
CA GLN A 298 -17.77 -11.83 -23.54
C GLN A 298 -17.49 -12.46 -24.89
N CYS A 299 -16.26 -12.98 -25.07
CA CYS A 299 -15.87 -13.65 -26.30
C CYS A 299 -16.76 -14.88 -26.61
N SER A 300 -17.40 -15.46 -25.59
CA SER A 300 -18.23 -16.67 -25.69
C SER A 300 -19.74 -16.38 -25.73
N GLY A 301 -20.17 -15.12 -25.69
CA GLY A 301 -21.59 -14.76 -25.59
C GLY A 301 -22.23 -15.14 -24.24
N GLY A 302 -21.43 -15.39 -23.21
CA GLY A 302 -21.89 -15.78 -21.89
C GLY A 302 -22.48 -14.62 -21.08
N ARG A 303 -23.19 -14.95 -20.01
CA ARG A 303 -23.74 -13.96 -19.07
C ARG A 303 -22.60 -13.23 -18.35
N LEU A 304 -22.59 -11.91 -18.50
CA LEU A 304 -21.58 -11.04 -17.87
C LEU A 304 -21.90 -10.75 -16.40
N ASP A 305 -20.85 -10.69 -15.60
CA ASP A 305 -20.90 -10.32 -14.18
C ASP A 305 -19.79 -9.29 -13.85
N PRO A 306 -19.71 -8.73 -12.63
CA PRO A 306 -18.66 -7.78 -12.24
C PRO A 306 -17.21 -8.22 -12.48
N ARG A 307 -16.95 -9.53 -12.59
CA ARG A 307 -15.62 -10.14 -12.76
C ARG A 307 -15.19 -10.16 -14.23
N SER A 308 -16.11 -9.87 -15.16
CA SER A 308 -15.78 -9.54 -16.55
C SER A 308 -14.99 -8.24 -16.62
N ASP A 309 -15.43 -7.20 -15.91
CA ASP A 309 -14.72 -5.92 -15.82
C ASP A 309 -13.34 -6.09 -15.13
N VAL A 310 -13.24 -6.95 -14.11
CA VAL A 310 -11.96 -7.28 -13.45
C VAL A 310 -10.96 -7.91 -14.43
N TYR A 311 -11.43 -8.74 -15.37
CA TYR A 311 -10.59 -9.32 -16.41
C TYR A 311 -10.01 -8.23 -17.34
N SER A 312 -10.86 -7.33 -17.83
CA SER A 312 -10.43 -6.20 -18.68
C SER A 312 -9.46 -5.27 -17.93
N LEU A 313 -9.67 -5.02 -16.64
CA LEU A 313 -8.70 -4.31 -15.79
C LEU A 313 -7.36 -5.05 -15.67
N GLY A 314 -7.38 -6.39 -15.65
CA GLY A 314 -6.19 -7.22 -15.75
C GLY A 314 -5.43 -7.06 -17.07
N VAL A 315 -6.15 -6.92 -18.19
CA VAL A 315 -5.56 -6.65 -19.52
C VAL A 315 -4.92 -5.27 -19.57
N ILE A 316 -5.64 -4.23 -19.10
CA ILE A 316 -5.15 -2.85 -19.03
C ILE A 316 -3.89 -2.80 -18.15
N ALA A 317 -3.92 -3.42 -16.97
CA ALA A 317 -2.75 -3.53 -16.08
C ALA A 317 -1.55 -4.23 -16.74
N TYR A 318 -1.80 -5.24 -17.58
CA TYR A 318 -0.78 -5.96 -18.33
C TYR A 318 -0.14 -5.08 -19.40
N GLN A 319 -0.96 -4.35 -20.18
CA GLN A 319 -0.50 -3.43 -21.21
C GLN A 319 0.29 -2.27 -20.63
N MET A 320 -0.22 -1.62 -19.57
CA MET A 320 0.47 -0.51 -18.91
C MET A 320 1.88 -0.87 -18.42
N LEU A 321 2.17 -2.15 -18.12
CA LEU A 321 3.47 -2.59 -17.59
C LEU A 321 4.39 -3.25 -18.60
N SER A 322 3.86 -3.79 -19.71
CA SER A 322 4.64 -4.50 -20.73
C SER A 322 4.63 -3.85 -22.11
N GLY A 323 3.76 -2.86 -22.33
CA GLY A 323 3.61 -2.13 -23.57
C GLY A 323 2.84 -2.82 -24.69
N ARG A 324 2.18 -3.93 -24.36
CA ARG A 324 1.33 -4.68 -25.28
C ARG A 324 0.28 -5.44 -24.51
N THR A 325 -0.85 -5.72 -25.14
CA THR A 325 -1.87 -6.60 -24.58
C THR A 325 -1.35 -8.03 -24.43
N PRO A 326 -1.96 -8.89 -23.58
CA PRO A 326 -1.52 -10.28 -23.40
C PRO A 326 -1.59 -11.10 -24.69
N PHE A 327 -2.56 -10.79 -25.54
CA PHE A 327 -2.78 -11.42 -26.83
C PHE A 327 -2.83 -10.35 -27.93
N VAL A 328 -2.28 -10.68 -29.09
CA VAL A 328 -2.20 -9.84 -30.30
C VAL A 328 -2.40 -10.76 -31.50
N GLY A 329 -3.14 -10.30 -32.50
CA GLY A 329 -3.50 -11.07 -33.69
C GLY A 329 -4.74 -10.50 -34.38
N ASP A 330 -5.31 -11.25 -35.32
CA ASP A 330 -6.61 -10.91 -35.89
C ASP A 330 -7.75 -11.04 -34.85
N PHE A 331 -8.91 -10.49 -35.18
CA PHE A 331 -10.09 -10.46 -34.32
C PHE A 331 -10.46 -11.86 -33.77
N THR A 332 -10.49 -12.87 -34.63
CA THR A 332 -10.86 -14.25 -34.26
C THR A 332 -9.78 -14.94 -33.42
N ALA A 333 -8.50 -14.73 -33.74
CA ALA A 333 -7.37 -15.26 -32.99
C ALA A 333 -7.31 -14.67 -31.58
N VAL A 334 -7.51 -13.36 -31.43
CA VAL A 334 -7.56 -12.67 -30.13
C VAL A 334 -8.73 -13.17 -29.29
N MET A 335 -9.95 -13.25 -29.84
CA MET A 335 -11.10 -13.81 -29.12
C MET A 335 -10.85 -15.26 -28.66
N ASN A 336 -10.26 -16.10 -29.51
CA ASN A 336 -9.95 -17.48 -29.15
C ASN A 336 -8.84 -17.57 -28.08
N ALA A 337 -7.82 -16.70 -28.14
CA ALA A 337 -6.78 -16.61 -27.13
C ALA A 337 -7.33 -16.16 -25.76
N HIS A 338 -8.26 -15.20 -25.75
CA HIS A 338 -8.99 -14.83 -24.54
C HIS A 338 -9.80 -15.99 -23.96
N LYS A 339 -10.39 -16.87 -24.77
CA LYS A 339 -11.06 -18.10 -24.28
C LYS A 339 -10.08 -19.15 -23.75
N THR A 340 -9.05 -19.49 -24.51
CA THR A 340 -8.32 -20.77 -24.35
C THR A 340 -6.86 -20.64 -23.90
N GLN A 341 -6.15 -19.60 -24.33
CA GLN A 341 -4.69 -19.52 -24.14
C GLN A 341 -4.34 -18.89 -22.78
N PRO A 342 -3.41 -19.46 -21.99
CA PRO A 342 -2.94 -18.80 -20.77
C PRO A 342 -2.23 -17.47 -21.13
N PRO A 343 -2.43 -16.40 -20.35
CA PRO A 343 -1.74 -15.13 -20.59
C PRO A 343 -0.21 -15.31 -20.50
N PRO A 344 0.57 -14.81 -21.47
CA PRO A 344 2.02 -14.92 -21.42
C PRO A 344 2.60 -14.17 -20.21
N PRO A 345 3.80 -14.56 -19.72
CA PRO A 345 4.43 -13.84 -18.62
C PRO A 345 4.83 -12.41 -19.03
N LEU A 346 4.51 -11.44 -18.18
CA LEU A 346 4.97 -10.05 -18.30
C LEU A 346 6.47 -10.00 -18.60
N SER A 347 6.77 -9.54 -19.81
CA SER A 347 8.13 -9.47 -20.36
C SER A 347 8.56 -8.00 -20.42
N GLY A 348 9.49 -7.60 -19.56
CA GLY A 348 9.98 -6.22 -19.48
C GLY A 348 10.01 -5.66 -18.05
N ARG A 349 11.06 -4.91 -17.74
CA ARG A 349 11.36 -4.26 -16.43
C ARG A 349 11.46 -5.26 -15.24
N LYS A 350 12.09 -4.86 -14.13
CA LYS A 350 12.21 -5.73 -12.92
C LYS A 350 10.90 -5.76 -12.11
N ILE A 351 9.80 -6.22 -12.72
CA ILE A 351 8.53 -6.43 -12.03
C ILE A 351 8.69 -7.59 -11.04
N ARG A 352 8.25 -7.40 -9.78
CA ARG A 352 8.37 -8.43 -8.75
C ARG A 352 7.40 -9.59 -9.08
N ARG A 353 7.84 -10.85 -8.99
CA ARG A 353 7.01 -12.05 -9.26
C ARG A 353 5.63 -12.02 -8.56
N LYS A 354 5.53 -11.43 -7.36
CA LYS A 354 4.26 -11.26 -6.63
C LYS A 354 3.28 -10.26 -7.28
N MET A 355 3.79 -9.23 -7.95
CA MET A 355 2.99 -8.26 -8.72
C MET A 355 2.50 -8.89 -10.03
N GLN A 356 3.40 -9.57 -10.74
CA GLN A 356 3.03 -10.34 -11.94
C GLN A 356 1.93 -11.37 -11.63
N ALA A 357 2.07 -12.15 -10.55
CA ALA A 357 1.04 -13.09 -10.13
C ALA A 357 -0.31 -12.44 -9.79
N ALA A 358 -0.33 -11.20 -9.29
CA ALA A 358 -1.57 -10.46 -9.03
C ALA A 358 -2.29 -10.09 -10.33
N ILE A 359 -1.56 -9.58 -11.33
CA ILE A 359 -2.11 -9.22 -12.64
C ILE A 359 -2.61 -10.48 -13.38
N LEU A 360 -1.80 -11.55 -13.39
CA LEU A 360 -2.20 -12.81 -14.01
C LEU A 360 -3.42 -13.45 -13.32
N SER A 361 -3.62 -13.23 -12.01
CA SER A 361 -4.82 -13.73 -11.31
C SER A 361 -6.13 -13.05 -11.76
N ALA A 362 -6.08 -11.80 -12.24
CA ALA A 362 -7.24 -11.16 -12.87
C ALA A 362 -7.51 -11.69 -14.28
N LEU A 363 -6.48 -12.22 -14.95
CA LEU A 363 -6.54 -12.81 -16.29
C LEU A 363 -6.85 -14.32 -16.28
N GLU A 364 -7.25 -14.88 -15.13
CA GLU A 364 -7.75 -16.25 -15.04
C GLU A 364 -8.99 -16.45 -15.91
N LYS A 365 -9.09 -17.60 -16.57
CA LYS A 365 -10.20 -17.88 -17.48
C LYS A 365 -11.50 -18.09 -16.73
N ASP A 366 -11.42 -18.82 -15.63
CA ASP A 366 -12.51 -19.09 -14.68
C ASP A 366 -12.79 -17.85 -13.80
N PRO A 367 -13.99 -17.24 -13.85
CA PRO A 367 -14.35 -16.09 -13.03
C PRO A 367 -14.22 -16.33 -11.52
N GLU A 368 -14.43 -17.56 -11.03
CA GLU A 368 -14.34 -17.89 -9.60
C GLU A 368 -12.89 -17.81 -9.08
N LYS A 369 -11.89 -17.92 -9.97
CA LYS A 369 -10.46 -17.81 -9.61
C LYS A 369 -9.92 -16.38 -9.66
N ARG A 370 -10.68 -15.43 -10.23
CA ARG A 370 -10.32 -14.01 -10.31
C ARG A 370 -10.50 -13.31 -8.94
N PRO A 371 -9.91 -12.12 -8.73
CA PRO A 371 -10.35 -11.23 -7.66
C PRO A 371 -11.85 -10.94 -7.79
N GLN A 372 -12.62 -11.17 -6.73
CA GLN A 372 -14.09 -11.15 -6.79
C GLN A 372 -14.70 -9.74 -6.88
N SER A 373 -13.88 -8.68 -6.81
CA SER A 373 -14.29 -7.30 -7.06
C SER A 373 -13.11 -6.45 -7.55
N ALA A 374 -13.40 -5.32 -8.21
CA ALA A 374 -12.37 -4.35 -8.60
C ALA A 374 -11.61 -3.78 -7.37
N GLU A 375 -12.30 -3.53 -6.25
CA GLU A 375 -11.66 -3.13 -4.98
C GLU A 375 -10.67 -4.20 -4.47
N ALA A 376 -11.04 -5.49 -4.56
CA ALA A 376 -10.14 -6.58 -4.17
C ALA A 376 -8.91 -6.63 -5.07
N PHE A 377 -9.07 -6.42 -6.39
CA PHE A 377 -7.94 -6.35 -7.33
C PHE A 377 -6.99 -5.19 -7.00
N ALA A 378 -7.51 -3.97 -6.83
CA ALA A 378 -6.72 -2.80 -6.43
C ALA A 378 -5.99 -3.02 -5.08
N THR A 379 -6.67 -3.62 -4.09
CA THR A 379 -6.08 -3.97 -2.78
C THR A 379 -4.92 -4.95 -2.93
N ILE A 380 -5.06 -5.98 -3.78
CA ILE A 380 -3.97 -6.91 -4.07
C ILE A 380 -2.80 -6.16 -4.71
N LEU A 381 -3.02 -5.41 -5.80
CA LEU A 381 -1.98 -4.63 -6.48
C LEU A 381 -1.22 -3.71 -5.51
N ARG A 382 -1.94 -2.89 -4.75
CA ARG A 382 -1.38 -2.02 -3.69
C ARG A 382 -0.54 -2.81 -2.67
N SER A 383 -1.05 -3.92 -2.15
CA SER A 383 -0.31 -4.73 -1.16
C SER A 383 1.00 -5.32 -1.73
N ARG A 384 1.05 -5.61 -3.03
CA ARG A 384 2.24 -6.15 -3.72
C ARG A 384 3.24 -5.08 -4.12
N SER A 385 2.77 -3.86 -4.38
CA SER A 385 3.60 -2.74 -4.82
C SER A 385 4.40 -2.10 -3.69
N GLU A 386 3.79 -1.96 -2.52
CA GLU A 386 4.38 -1.24 -1.42
C GLU A 386 5.69 -1.92 -1.00
N GLY A 387 6.80 -1.19 -1.15
CA GLY A 387 8.08 -1.57 -0.56
C GLY A 387 8.10 -1.34 0.95
N ILE A 388 9.30 -1.34 1.53
CA ILE A 388 9.50 -0.73 2.86
C ILE A 388 9.35 0.80 2.78
N PHE A 389 9.80 1.43 1.69
CA PHE A 389 9.72 2.88 1.49
C PHE A 389 8.31 3.46 1.45
N GLY A 390 7.35 2.81 0.78
CA GLY A 390 5.95 3.28 0.78
C GLY A 390 5.31 3.23 2.17
N LEU A 391 5.69 2.21 2.95
CA LEU A 391 5.27 2.04 4.34
C LEU A 391 5.94 3.07 5.26
N LEU A 392 7.23 3.36 5.07
CA LEU A 392 7.95 4.45 5.74
C LEU A 392 7.31 5.82 5.46
N ARG A 393 6.95 6.11 4.20
CA ARG A 393 6.28 7.37 3.83
C ARG A 393 4.93 7.52 4.55
N ARG A 394 4.10 6.47 4.57
CA ARG A 394 2.83 6.49 5.33
C ARG A 394 3.04 6.60 6.84
N ALA A 395 4.01 5.89 7.41
CA ALA A 395 4.37 6.01 8.82
C ALA A 395 4.79 7.44 9.16
N GLY A 396 5.62 8.06 8.31
CA GLY A 396 6.04 9.45 8.44
C GLY A 396 4.88 10.43 8.42
N MET A 397 3.94 10.32 7.47
CA MET A 397 2.77 11.19 7.39
C MET A 397 1.90 11.08 8.66
N ILE A 398 1.53 9.85 9.04
CA ILE A 398 0.73 9.57 10.27
C ILE A 398 1.47 10.08 11.53
N TYR A 399 2.78 9.92 11.58
CA TYR A 399 3.60 10.38 12.68
C TYR A 399 3.63 11.91 12.76
N THR A 400 3.87 12.62 11.65
CA THR A 400 3.89 14.09 11.65
C THR A 400 2.53 14.71 11.98
N GLU A 401 1.43 14.11 11.53
CA GLU A 401 0.08 14.60 11.82
C GLU A 401 -0.30 14.47 13.30
N HIS A 402 0.27 13.49 14.01
CA HIS A 402 -0.17 13.09 15.35
C HIS A 402 0.98 12.86 16.34
N ILE A 403 2.13 13.51 16.13
CA ILE A 403 3.39 13.27 16.85
C ILE A 403 3.23 13.27 18.38
N SER A 404 2.53 14.26 18.93
CA SER A 404 2.29 14.39 20.38
C SER A 404 1.56 13.19 20.98
N LYS A 405 0.72 12.50 20.20
CA LYS A 405 -0.04 11.33 20.63
C LYS A 405 0.84 10.09 20.65
N PHE A 406 1.58 9.83 19.58
CA PHE A 406 2.47 8.66 19.49
C PHE A 406 3.67 8.76 20.44
N VAL A 407 4.25 9.95 20.61
CA VAL A 407 5.29 10.21 21.62
C VAL A 407 4.73 10.02 23.03
N GLY A 408 3.56 10.58 23.34
CA GLY A 408 2.92 10.41 24.66
C GLY A 408 2.57 8.96 24.99
N LEU A 409 2.09 8.18 24.02
CA LEU A 409 1.83 6.74 24.18
C LEU A 409 3.12 5.95 24.40
N THR A 410 4.17 6.27 23.65
CA THR A 410 5.48 5.64 23.77
C THR A 410 6.10 5.94 25.13
N LEU A 411 6.06 7.20 25.58
CA LEU A 411 6.52 7.63 26.89
C LEU A 411 5.83 6.82 28.01
N PHE A 412 4.50 6.69 27.97
CA PHE A 412 3.72 5.95 28.97
C PHE A 412 4.21 4.49 29.13
N PHE A 413 4.37 3.75 28.03
CA PHE A 413 4.86 2.36 28.11
C PHE A 413 6.34 2.24 28.47
N HIS A 414 7.13 3.30 28.28
CA HIS A 414 8.57 3.34 28.57
C HIS A 414 8.91 3.96 29.94
N ILE A 415 7.93 4.32 30.78
CA ILE A 415 8.18 4.78 32.17
C ILE A 415 9.14 3.84 32.94
N PRO A 416 8.98 2.50 32.92
CA PRO A 416 9.92 1.60 33.60
C PRO A 416 11.34 1.67 33.01
N MET A 417 11.47 1.77 31.68
CA MET A 417 12.77 1.93 31.01
C MET A 417 13.47 3.21 31.47
N ILE A 418 12.75 4.34 31.50
CA ILE A 418 13.25 5.63 31.96
C ILE A 418 13.74 5.56 33.41
N ILE A 419 12.98 4.91 34.31
CA ILE A 419 13.38 4.73 35.72
C ILE A 419 14.69 3.94 35.82
N LEU A 420 14.85 2.84 35.07
CA LEU A 420 16.10 2.08 35.07
C LEU A 420 17.28 2.89 34.50
N THR A 421 17.06 3.69 33.45
CA THR A 421 18.09 4.61 32.92
C THR A 421 18.51 5.65 33.97
N CYS A 422 17.57 6.23 34.72
CA CYS A 422 17.89 7.13 35.84
C CYS A 422 18.72 6.45 36.95
N VAL A 423 18.54 5.15 37.20
CA VAL A 423 19.37 4.38 38.14
C VAL A 423 20.79 4.18 37.59
N ILE A 424 20.95 3.93 36.29
CA ILE A 424 22.27 3.83 35.65
C ILE A 424 23.00 5.18 35.70
N ILE A 425 22.33 6.29 35.42
CA ILE A 425 22.89 7.64 35.53
C ILE A 425 23.30 7.93 36.98
N THR A 426 22.41 7.72 37.94
CA THR A 426 22.69 7.97 39.37
C THR A 426 23.86 7.14 39.88
N SER A 427 23.91 5.83 39.59
CA SER A 427 25.03 4.97 40.00
C SER A 427 26.36 5.34 39.34
N SER A 428 26.33 5.84 38.10
CA SER A 428 27.53 6.35 37.41
C SER A 428 28.06 7.63 38.07
N ILE A 429 27.19 8.56 38.46
CA ILE A 429 27.57 9.77 39.20
C ILE A 429 28.11 9.41 40.60
N MET A 430 27.45 8.51 41.34
CA MET A 430 27.92 8.07 42.67
C MET A 430 29.29 7.38 42.62
N ARG A 431 29.59 6.65 41.53
CA ARG A 431 30.94 6.10 41.28
C ARG A 431 31.97 7.20 41.05
N GLY A 432 31.64 8.21 40.24
CA GLY A 432 32.52 9.35 39.97
C GLY A 432 32.80 10.22 41.21
N MET A 433 31.86 10.27 42.16
CA MET A 433 31.99 10.95 43.45
C MET A 433 32.62 10.07 44.56
N GLU A 434 33.05 8.85 44.24
CA GLU A 434 33.64 7.88 45.18
C GLU A 434 32.75 7.51 46.39
N VAL A 435 31.42 7.77 46.30
CA VAL A 435 30.43 7.44 47.34
C VAL A 435 30.19 5.92 47.45
N ILE A 436 30.42 5.19 46.35
CA ILE A 436 30.28 3.73 46.27
C ILE A 436 31.54 3.12 45.66
N THR A 437 31.87 1.89 46.06
CA THR A 437 33.06 1.19 45.55
C THR A 437 32.90 0.84 44.06
N PRO A 438 33.98 0.79 43.27
CA PRO A 438 33.90 0.42 41.85
C PRO A 438 33.18 -0.91 41.62
N ALA A 439 33.44 -1.92 42.45
CA ALA A 439 32.81 -3.24 42.37
C ALA A 439 31.29 -3.19 42.60
N THR A 440 30.80 -2.37 43.55
CA THR A 440 29.35 -2.22 43.77
C THR A 440 28.69 -1.44 42.63
N ALA A 441 29.36 -0.39 42.11
CA ALA A 441 28.88 0.35 40.94
C ALA A 441 28.79 -0.52 39.69
N ASP A 442 29.79 -1.36 39.41
CA ASP A 442 29.80 -2.27 38.27
C ASP A 442 28.75 -3.40 38.41
N TRP A 443 28.50 -3.90 39.62
CA TRP A 443 27.44 -4.87 39.88
C TRP A 443 26.03 -4.27 39.67
N ILE A 444 25.78 -3.07 40.22
CA ILE A 444 24.55 -2.32 39.99
C ILE A 444 24.35 -2.08 38.49
N ARG A 445 25.37 -1.55 37.80
CA ARG A 445 25.30 -1.28 36.36
C ARG A 445 25.01 -2.54 35.56
N GLY A 446 25.67 -3.67 35.86
CA GLY A 446 25.43 -4.95 35.18
C GLY A 446 24.00 -5.46 35.36
N PHE A 447 23.51 -5.50 36.60
CA PHE A 447 22.16 -5.95 36.92
C PHE A 447 21.09 -5.04 36.29
N THR A 448 21.22 -3.72 36.46
CA THR A 448 20.27 -2.75 35.89
C THR A 448 20.31 -2.76 34.37
N SER A 449 21.46 -2.96 33.71
CA SER A 449 21.53 -3.07 32.24
C SER A 449 20.83 -4.32 31.71
N PHE A 450 20.98 -5.46 32.40
CA PHE A 450 20.27 -6.69 32.04
C PHE A 450 18.75 -6.54 32.21
N ALA A 451 18.32 -5.95 33.33
CA ALA A 451 16.91 -5.63 33.57
C ALA A 451 16.36 -4.62 32.54
N LEU A 452 17.13 -3.58 32.18
CA LEU A 452 16.78 -2.58 31.16
C LEU A 452 16.52 -3.22 29.80
N LEU A 453 17.31 -4.22 29.40
CA LEU A 453 17.15 -4.93 28.14
C LEU A 453 15.82 -5.72 28.08
N ILE A 454 15.48 -6.43 29.15
CA ILE A 454 14.19 -7.14 29.28
C ILE A 454 13.02 -6.16 29.29
N VAL A 455 13.10 -5.14 30.15
CA VAL A 455 12.07 -4.11 30.32
C VAL A 455 11.83 -3.36 29.01
N THR A 456 12.88 -2.94 28.30
CA THR A 456 12.75 -2.23 27.02
C THR A 456 12.08 -3.09 25.96
N THR A 457 12.42 -4.38 25.89
CA THR A 457 11.79 -5.33 24.94
C THR A 457 10.30 -5.48 25.23
N PHE A 458 9.94 -5.66 26.51
CA PHE A 458 8.54 -5.80 26.94
C PHE A 458 7.73 -4.50 26.76
N SER A 459 8.29 -3.34 27.15
CA SER A 459 7.70 -2.01 26.92
C SER A 459 7.48 -1.73 25.42
N THR A 460 8.43 -2.12 24.57
CA THR A 460 8.29 -2.01 23.11
C THR A 460 7.15 -2.89 22.60
N TYR A 461 7.04 -4.14 23.06
CA TYR A 461 5.94 -5.04 22.73
C TYR A 461 4.56 -4.44 23.10
N LEU A 462 4.42 -3.90 24.33
CA LEU A 462 3.19 -3.24 24.77
C LEU A 462 2.85 -2.01 23.91
N ASN A 463 3.87 -1.19 23.61
CA ASN A 463 3.70 0.01 22.79
C ASN A 463 3.28 -0.32 21.36
N ILE A 464 3.85 -1.37 20.74
CA ILE A 464 3.43 -1.83 19.40
C ILE A 464 1.96 -2.28 19.44
N ALA A 465 1.56 -3.07 20.44
CA ALA A 465 0.18 -3.54 20.56
C ALA A 465 -0.83 -2.38 20.65
N ALA A 466 -0.57 -1.40 21.52
CA ALA A 466 -1.42 -0.21 21.65
C ALA A 466 -1.38 0.69 20.40
N THR A 467 -0.21 0.88 19.79
CA THR A 467 -0.04 1.65 18.56
C THR A 467 -0.81 1.01 17.38
N SER A 468 -0.86 -0.32 17.31
CA SER A 468 -1.61 -1.03 16.25
C SER A 468 -3.10 -0.79 16.31
N TRP A 469 -3.66 -0.70 17.53
CA TRP A 469 -5.05 -0.27 17.71
C TRP A 469 -5.24 1.19 17.25
N VAL A 470 -4.34 2.10 17.64
CA VAL A 470 -4.40 3.52 17.26
C VAL A 470 -4.34 3.73 15.75
N VAL A 471 -3.37 3.11 15.07
CA VAL A 471 -3.17 3.21 13.62
C VAL A 471 -4.35 2.60 12.86
N THR A 472 -4.89 1.47 13.32
CA THR A 472 -6.08 0.88 12.68
C THR A 472 -7.31 1.77 12.89
N HIS A 473 -7.51 2.34 14.07
CA HIS A 473 -8.60 3.28 14.35
C HIS A 473 -8.52 4.56 13.48
N SER A 474 -7.33 5.12 13.28
CA SER A 474 -7.16 6.30 12.40
C SER A 474 -7.45 6.01 10.93
N LEU A 475 -7.20 4.78 10.48
CA LEU A 475 -7.54 4.32 9.13
C LEU A 475 -9.04 3.96 9.00
N ALA A 476 -9.68 3.51 10.09
CA ALA A 476 -11.11 3.19 10.13
C ALA A 476 -11.98 4.43 10.07
N ILE A 477 -11.64 5.46 10.85
CA ILE A 477 -12.46 6.66 10.99
C ILE A 477 -11.58 7.91 10.85
N PRO A 478 -11.15 8.26 9.62
CA PRO A 478 -10.21 9.36 9.38
C PRO A 478 -10.73 10.75 9.82
N LEU A 479 -12.04 10.88 10.08
CA LEU A 479 -12.65 12.11 10.60
C LEU A 479 -12.75 12.17 12.14
N ARG A 480 -12.33 11.13 12.88
CA ARG A 480 -12.30 11.12 14.35
C ARG A 480 -10.90 11.45 14.87
N PRO A 481 -10.75 12.37 15.85
CA PRO A 481 -9.46 12.65 16.45
C PRO A 481 -8.98 11.43 17.24
N ILE A 482 -7.79 10.91 16.91
CA ILE A 482 -7.14 9.84 17.69
C ILE A 482 -7.18 10.16 19.19
N SER A 483 -7.71 9.24 19.99
CA SER A 483 -7.82 9.40 21.44
C SER A 483 -7.04 8.33 22.20
N LEU A 484 -5.98 8.77 22.90
CA LEU A 484 -5.10 7.87 23.68
C LEU A 484 -5.86 7.11 24.77
N ARG A 485 -6.87 7.73 25.39
CA ARG A 485 -7.70 7.10 26.42
C ARG A 485 -8.45 5.87 25.90
N ALA A 486 -8.90 5.86 24.64
CA ALA A 486 -9.57 4.69 24.07
C ALA A 486 -8.58 3.55 23.80
N ALA A 487 -7.41 3.86 23.25
CA ALA A 487 -6.33 2.89 23.04
C ALA A 487 -5.87 2.24 24.36
N LEU A 488 -5.62 3.05 25.39
CA LEU A 488 -5.26 2.57 26.72
C LEU A 488 -6.39 1.77 27.37
N SER A 489 -7.65 2.17 27.20
CA SER A 489 -8.81 1.42 27.69
C SER A 489 -8.95 0.04 27.03
N GLU A 490 -8.86 -0.05 25.70
CA GLU A 490 -8.92 -1.36 25.02
C GLU A 490 -7.70 -2.23 25.34
N THR A 491 -6.53 -1.62 25.53
CA THR A 491 -5.32 -2.32 25.99
C THR A 491 -5.51 -2.87 27.40
N ALA A 492 -6.15 -2.11 28.30
CA ALA A 492 -6.50 -2.54 29.65
C ALA A 492 -7.54 -3.68 29.66
N LYS A 493 -8.57 -3.64 28.80
CA LYS A 493 -9.53 -4.76 28.67
C LYS A 493 -8.85 -6.07 28.26
N ASN A 494 -7.83 -6.00 27.40
CA ASN A 494 -7.11 -7.16 26.87
C ASN A 494 -5.82 -7.49 27.68
N TRP A 495 -5.56 -6.78 28.79
CA TRP A 495 -4.28 -6.76 29.52
C TRP A 495 -3.75 -8.15 29.90
N ARG A 496 -4.61 -9.06 30.38
CA ARG A 496 -4.21 -10.43 30.74
C ARG A 496 -3.61 -11.20 29.54
N ARG A 497 -4.19 -11.05 28.34
CA ARG A 497 -3.71 -11.74 27.12
C ARG A 497 -2.41 -11.11 26.60
N ILE A 498 -2.34 -9.79 26.67
CA ILE A 498 -1.18 -8.99 26.24
C ILE A 498 0.02 -9.28 27.15
N ILE A 499 -0.10 -9.12 28.47
CA ILE A 499 1.01 -9.42 29.40
C ILE A 499 1.46 -10.86 29.28
N TRP A 500 0.56 -11.84 29.33
CA TRP A 500 0.95 -13.25 29.30
C TRP A 500 1.70 -13.59 28.01
N THR A 501 1.20 -13.15 26.86
CA THR A 501 1.87 -13.41 25.58
C THR A 501 3.19 -12.66 25.48
N GLY A 502 3.23 -11.38 25.88
CA GLY A 502 4.43 -10.55 25.90
C GLY A 502 5.53 -11.11 26.80
N PHE A 503 5.17 -11.61 27.99
CA PHE A 503 6.12 -12.26 28.90
C PHE A 503 6.70 -13.53 28.29
N VAL A 504 5.84 -14.41 27.76
CA VAL A 504 6.28 -15.66 27.11
C VAL A 504 7.16 -15.36 25.89
N THR A 505 6.84 -14.38 25.06
CA THR A 505 7.69 -14.03 23.90
C THR A 505 9.02 -13.43 24.31
N THR A 506 9.03 -12.54 25.30
CA THR A 506 10.25 -11.89 25.80
C THR A 506 11.18 -12.94 26.43
N ALA A 507 10.64 -13.82 27.28
CA ALA A 507 11.39 -14.90 27.91
C ALA A 507 11.97 -15.88 26.87
N LEU A 508 11.20 -16.25 25.84
CA LEU A 508 11.68 -17.11 24.75
C LEU A 508 12.77 -16.44 23.91
N GLN A 509 12.65 -15.13 23.63
CA GLN A 509 13.70 -14.38 22.92
C GLN A 509 15.02 -14.40 23.69
N PHE A 510 15.00 -14.09 25.00
CA PHE A 510 16.22 -14.08 25.81
C PHE A 510 16.80 -15.48 26.07
N GLY A 511 15.96 -16.50 26.28
CA GLY A 511 16.43 -17.89 26.33
C GLY A 511 17.16 -18.31 25.05
N LEU A 512 16.66 -17.86 23.88
CA LEU A 512 17.29 -18.16 22.60
C LEU A 512 18.57 -17.32 22.34
N VAL A 513 18.67 -16.09 22.86
CA VAL A 513 19.93 -15.29 22.81
C VAL A 513 21.09 -16.11 23.39
N ILE A 514 20.89 -16.65 24.60
CA ILE A 514 21.89 -17.43 25.35
C ILE A 514 22.27 -18.70 24.58
N ALA A 515 21.28 -19.39 24.00
CA ALA A 515 21.50 -20.65 23.30
C ALA A 515 22.12 -20.53 21.90
N THR A 516 22.13 -19.33 21.27
CA THR A 516 22.46 -19.17 19.84
C THR A 516 23.42 -18.01 19.53
N CYS A 517 24.13 -17.50 20.54
CA CYS A 517 25.05 -16.36 20.42
C CYS A 517 24.45 -15.16 19.66
N GLY A 518 23.17 -14.87 19.92
CA GLY A 518 22.43 -13.75 19.33
C GLY A 518 21.79 -13.99 17.94
N ILE A 519 22.14 -15.02 17.18
CA ILE A 519 21.52 -15.26 15.85
C ILE A 519 20.02 -15.55 15.98
N GLY A 520 19.62 -16.36 16.97
CA GLY A 520 18.23 -16.65 17.27
C GLY A 520 17.42 -15.43 17.69
N PHE A 521 18.05 -14.40 18.26
CA PHE A 521 17.38 -13.14 18.59
C PHE A 521 16.88 -12.44 17.33
N LEU A 522 17.74 -12.25 16.32
CA LEU A 522 17.34 -11.62 15.06
C LEU A 522 16.23 -12.40 14.35
N VAL A 523 16.34 -13.73 14.30
CA VAL A 523 15.31 -14.60 13.68
C VAL A 523 13.97 -14.50 14.41
N THR A 524 13.96 -14.57 15.74
CA THR A 524 12.72 -14.44 16.52
C THR A 524 12.16 -13.02 16.49
N SER A 525 13.00 -11.97 16.53
CA SER A 525 12.56 -10.59 16.31
C SER A 525 11.84 -10.41 14.98
N VAL A 526 12.33 -11.01 13.88
CA VAL A 526 11.64 -10.97 12.57
C VAL A 526 10.33 -11.76 12.59
N LEU A 527 10.32 -12.99 13.08
CA LEU A 527 9.13 -13.86 13.06
C LEU A 527 8.01 -13.37 14.00
N TRP A 528 8.39 -12.73 15.11
CA TRP A 528 7.46 -12.34 16.18
C TRP A 528 7.19 -10.83 16.26
N VAL A 529 7.71 -10.03 15.31
CA VAL A 529 7.44 -8.57 15.21
C VAL A 529 5.93 -8.25 15.18
N LEU A 530 5.10 -9.15 14.63
CA LEU A 530 3.65 -8.97 14.52
C LEU A 530 2.84 -9.59 15.67
N VAL A 531 3.46 -10.10 16.74
CA VAL A 531 2.71 -10.70 17.86
C VAL A 531 1.91 -9.67 18.64
N GLY A 532 2.47 -8.48 18.92
CA GLY A 532 1.73 -7.40 19.59
C GLY A 532 0.46 -6.97 18.83
N PRO A 533 0.56 -6.66 17.52
CA PRO A 533 -0.59 -6.38 16.66
C PRO A 533 -1.60 -7.54 16.64
N VAL A 534 -1.16 -8.78 16.46
CA VAL A 534 -2.04 -9.97 16.41
C VAL A 534 -2.80 -10.17 17.74
N VAL A 535 -2.15 -10.07 18.89
CA VAL A 535 -2.81 -10.23 20.20
C VAL A 535 -3.88 -9.16 20.42
N MET A 536 -3.60 -7.91 20.02
CA MET A 536 -4.55 -6.80 20.18
C MET A 536 -5.73 -6.89 19.20
N MET A 537 -5.43 -7.12 17.92
CA MET A 537 -6.40 -6.99 16.83
C MET A 537 -7.19 -8.27 16.57
N GLU A 538 -6.59 -9.44 16.73
CA GLU A 538 -7.22 -10.76 16.54
C GLU A 538 -7.60 -11.45 17.87
N LYS A 539 -7.35 -10.81 19.02
CA LYS A 539 -7.65 -11.31 20.38
C LYS A 539 -6.99 -12.67 20.73
N LEU A 540 -6.05 -13.15 19.92
CA LEU A 540 -5.30 -14.40 20.13
C LEU A 540 -4.30 -14.26 21.30
N SER A 541 -3.79 -15.38 21.81
CA SER A 541 -2.76 -15.38 22.87
C SER A 541 -1.77 -16.55 22.73
N GLY A 542 -0.62 -16.42 23.41
CA GLY A 542 0.39 -17.46 23.51
C GLY A 542 0.84 -18.05 22.16
N ARG A 543 0.87 -19.39 22.07
CA ARG A 543 1.34 -20.11 20.87
C ARG A 543 0.50 -19.83 19.60
N ALA A 544 -0.79 -19.51 19.74
CA ALA A 544 -1.63 -19.18 18.59
C ALA A 544 -1.21 -17.85 17.95
N ALA A 545 -0.97 -16.82 18.77
CA ALA A 545 -0.48 -15.52 18.31
C ALA A 545 0.92 -15.62 17.67
N LEU A 546 1.81 -16.47 18.21
CA LEU A 546 3.13 -16.73 17.64
C LEU A 546 3.09 -17.36 16.25
N ARG A 547 2.26 -18.40 16.07
CA ARG A 547 2.04 -19.04 14.76
C ARG A 547 1.48 -18.04 13.75
N ARG A 548 0.46 -17.26 14.15
CA ARG A 548 -0.20 -16.27 13.31
C ARG A 548 0.73 -15.12 12.89
N SER A 549 1.54 -14.59 13.81
CA SER A 549 2.61 -13.62 13.48
C SER A 549 3.58 -14.21 12.44
N SER A 550 4.03 -15.45 12.65
CA SER A 550 4.98 -16.11 11.75
C SER A 550 4.39 -16.35 10.35
N GLU A 551 3.09 -16.67 10.27
CA GLU A 551 2.34 -16.81 9.02
C GLU A 551 2.29 -15.47 8.25
N LEU A 552 1.85 -14.40 8.92
CA LEU A 552 1.76 -13.05 8.34
C LEU A 552 3.13 -12.53 7.89
N VAL A 553 4.18 -12.74 8.69
CA VAL A 553 5.57 -12.39 8.35
C VAL A 553 6.03 -13.12 7.09
N ARG A 554 5.74 -14.43 6.94
CA ARG A 554 6.09 -15.20 5.72
C ARG A 554 5.43 -14.63 4.46
N ARG A 555 4.21 -14.08 4.55
CA ARG A 555 3.55 -13.42 3.41
C ARG A 555 4.36 -12.23 2.85
N SER A 556 5.18 -11.56 3.67
CA SER A 556 6.04 -10.44 3.23
C SER A 556 7.43 -10.39 3.89
N LEU A 557 8.12 -11.53 3.94
CA LEU A 557 9.39 -11.73 4.67
C LEU A 557 10.41 -10.58 4.48
N LEU A 558 10.68 -10.18 3.24
CA LEU A 558 11.63 -9.11 2.91
C LEU A 558 11.28 -7.76 3.54
N THR A 559 10.00 -7.39 3.61
CA THR A 559 9.61 -6.12 4.25
C THR A 559 9.61 -6.21 5.76
N SER A 560 9.36 -7.40 6.33
CA SER A 560 9.47 -7.63 7.77
C SER A 560 10.92 -7.61 8.24
N ILE A 561 11.83 -8.25 7.49
CA ILE A 561 13.29 -8.16 7.72
C ILE A 561 13.74 -6.69 7.64
N ALA A 562 13.36 -5.97 6.57
CA ALA A 562 13.72 -4.57 6.42
C ALA A 562 13.18 -3.68 7.55
N ALA A 563 11.93 -3.88 7.98
CA ALA A 563 11.34 -3.15 9.11
C ALA A 563 12.10 -3.40 10.42
N VAL A 564 12.38 -4.66 10.75
CA VAL A 564 13.14 -5.02 11.97
C VAL A 564 14.59 -4.54 11.91
N LEU A 565 15.23 -4.61 10.75
CA LEU A 565 16.57 -4.06 10.55
C LEU A 565 16.58 -2.54 10.75
N ILE A 566 15.58 -1.81 10.26
CA ILE A 566 15.40 -0.37 10.53
C ILE A 566 15.20 -0.10 12.03
N MET A 567 14.40 -0.92 12.72
CA MET A 567 14.18 -0.79 14.17
C MET A 567 15.46 -0.87 15.01
N PHE A 568 16.43 -1.69 14.61
CA PHE A 568 17.71 -1.82 15.32
C PHE A 568 18.79 -0.87 14.78
N LEU A 569 18.89 -0.71 13.47
CA LEU A 569 19.94 0.07 12.83
C LEU A 569 19.78 1.58 13.08
N VAL A 570 18.56 2.12 13.00
CA VAL A 570 18.35 3.58 13.13
C VAL A 570 18.72 4.09 14.53
N PRO A 571 18.24 3.50 15.65
CA PRO A 571 18.71 3.90 16.98
C PRO A 571 20.23 3.74 17.15
N SER A 572 20.81 2.66 16.61
CA SER A 572 22.25 2.37 16.76
C SER A 572 23.12 3.40 16.03
N VAL A 573 22.76 3.75 14.79
CA VAL A 573 23.46 4.78 14.00
C VAL A 573 23.31 6.15 14.66
N VAL A 574 22.11 6.50 15.13
CA VAL A 574 21.87 7.79 15.80
C VAL A 574 22.67 7.88 17.11
N ALA A 575 22.67 6.83 17.93
CA ALA A 575 23.48 6.75 19.14
C ALA A 575 24.99 6.87 18.86
N PHE A 576 25.48 6.16 17.84
CA PHE A 576 26.88 6.25 17.41
C PHE A 576 27.25 7.67 16.93
N THR A 577 26.41 8.31 16.11
CA THR A 577 26.68 9.67 15.62
C THR A 577 26.69 10.73 16.72
N ILE A 578 25.77 10.64 17.69
CA ILE A 578 25.71 11.56 18.83
C ILE A 578 26.93 11.35 19.74
N SER A 579 27.29 10.10 20.02
CA SER A 579 28.49 9.76 20.81
C SER A 579 29.78 10.26 20.13
N ALA A 580 29.91 10.06 18.82
CA ALA A 580 31.06 10.56 18.04
C ALA A 580 31.13 12.09 18.04
N ALA A 581 29.99 12.79 17.89
CA ALA A 581 29.94 14.25 17.92
C ALA A 581 30.38 14.80 19.30
N ILE A 582 29.87 14.23 20.40
CA ILE A 582 30.26 14.61 21.77
C ILE A 582 31.76 14.36 21.99
N SER A 583 32.29 13.21 21.55
CA SER A 583 33.72 12.89 21.66
C SER A 583 34.62 13.86 20.88
N LEU A 584 34.22 14.26 19.67
CA LEU A 584 34.95 15.24 18.86
C LEU A 584 34.92 16.63 19.48
N SER A 585 33.74 17.11 19.91
CA SER A 585 33.61 18.39 20.62
C SER A 585 34.47 18.43 21.88
N TRP A 586 34.51 17.33 22.64
CA TRP A 586 35.33 17.23 23.84
C TRP A 586 36.83 17.27 23.55
N LYS A 587 37.32 16.53 22.54
CA LYS A 587 38.73 16.60 22.11
C LYS A 587 39.14 18.00 21.66
N GLY A 588 38.23 18.74 21.02
CA GLY A 588 38.43 20.15 20.70
C GLY A 588 38.68 21.00 21.96
N ILE A 589 37.83 20.85 22.97
CA ILE A 589 37.96 21.55 24.27
C ILE A 589 39.26 21.17 24.98
N GLU A 590 39.62 19.88 25.05
CA GLU A 590 40.90 19.44 25.64
C GLU A 590 42.10 20.06 24.91
N SER A 591 42.04 20.19 23.58
CA SER A 591 43.12 20.83 22.80
C SER A 591 43.25 22.33 23.06
N GLU A 592 42.15 23.06 23.29
CA GLU A 592 42.17 24.48 23.63
C GLU A 592 42.60 24.72 25.09
N VAL A 593 42.16 23.87 26.02
CA VAL A 593 42.60 23.89 27.42
C VAL A 593 44.09 23.56 27.54
N ALA A 594 44.61 22.62 26.73
CA ALA A 594 46.04 22.34 26.67
C ALA A 594 46.87 23.52 26.13
N LYS A 595 46.35 24.25 25.11
CA LYS A 595 47.00 25.47 24.59
C LYS A 595 46.99 26.62 25.60
N THR A 596 45.89 26.84 26.31
CA THR A 596 45.77 27.93 27.31
C THR A 596 46.45 27.60 28.64
N GLY A 597 46.50 26.33 29.03
CA GLY A 597 47.21 25.86 30.23
C GLY A 597 48.74 25.87 30.13
N ALA A 598 49.30 26.04 28.92
CA ALA A 598 50.74 26.15 28.70
C ALA A 598 51.35 27.51 29.13
N ILE A 599 50.52 28.46 29.61
CA ILE A 599 50.99 29.73 30.16
C ILE A 599 50.99 29.65 31.69
N SER A 600 52.19 29.77 32.27
CA SER A 600 52.48 29.82 33.72
C SER A 600 52.62 28.49 34.48
N THR A 601 53.65 27.71 34.12
CA THR A 601 54.53 27.08 35.12
C THR A 601 55.95 27.60 34.95
N ALA A 602 56.21 28.81 35.42
CA ALA A 602 57.57 29.29 35.59
C ALA A 602 58.23 28.51 36.74
N SER A 603 59.30 27.77 36.44
CA SER A 603 60.07 27.03 37.43
C SER A 603 60.65 27.98 38.47
N SER A 604 60.11 27.94 39.70
CA SER A 604 60.77 28.56 40.85
C SER A 604 61.71 27.54 41.48
N GLU A 605 63.01 27.77 41.37
CA GLU A 605 64.03 26.94 42.00
C GLU A 605 63.88 26.96 43.53
N ARG A 606 64.06 25.80 44.15
CA ARG A 606 63.92 25.62 45.60
C ARG A 606 65.29 25.74 46.25
N PRO A 607 65.54 26.72 47.15
CA PRO A 607 66.84 26.82 47.82
C PRO A 607 67.05 25.60 48.74
N PRO A 608 68.25 24.99 48.75
CA PRO A 608 68.53 23.83 49.59
C PRO A 608 68.83 24.29 51.02
N ASN A 609 67.96 23.91 51.97
CA ASN A 609 68.21 23.60 53.40
C ASN A 609 67.00 23.94 54.29
N LEU A 610 66.06 23.00 54.43
CA LEU A 610 65.15 22.91 55.58
C LEU A 610 64.71 21.45 55.76
N PRO A 611 64.63 20.93 57.01
CA PRO A 611 64.23 19.55 57.28
C PRO A 611 62.73 19.32 57.02
N PRO A 612 62.30 18.06 56.80
CA PRO A 612 60.91 17.75 56.46
C PRO A 612 59.99 17.93 57.67
N LEU A 613 59.03 18.84 57.56
CA LEU A 613 57.92 18.97 58.52
C LEU A 613 56.83 17.95 58.19
N SER A 614 56.63 16.99 59.11
CA SER A 614 55.55 16.02 59.07
C SER A 614 54.24 16.63 59.60
N ARG A 615 53.32 16.97 58.68
CA ARG A 615 51.90 17.25 58.97
C ARG A 615 51.00 16.69 57.88
N PRO A 616 49.73 16.31 58.20
CA PRO A 616 48.74 15.88 57.21
C PRO A 616 48.34 17.05 56.28
N PRO A 617 47.65 16.80 55.16
CA PRO A 617 47.32 17.84 54.19
C PRO A 617 46.28 18.82 54.74
N ASP A 618 46.75 19.97 55.23
CA ASP A 618 45.91 21.13 55.55
C ASP A 618 45.33 21.72 54.25
N ILE A 619 44.01 21.95 54.24
CA ILE A 619 43.30 22.57 53.11
C ILE A 619 43.64 24.06 53.08
N ASN A 620 44.63 24.44 52.26
CA ASN A 620 45.00 25.84 52.07
C ASN A 620 43.95 26.57 51.20
N ILE A 621 43.13 27.41 51.85
CA ILE A 621 42.26 28.38 51.18
C ILE A 621 43.03 29.70 51.04
N SER A 622 43.60 29.98 49.86
CA SER A 622 44.06 31.32 49.52
C SER A 622 42.95 32.13 48.85
N VAL A 623 42.57 33.25 49.46
CA VAL A 623 41.67 34.24 48.86
C VAL A 623 42.55 35.35 48.28
N GLU A 624 42.77 35.32 46.97
CA GLU A 624 43.48 36.39 46.27
C GLU A 624 42.49 37.38 45.63
N GLY A 625 42.86 38.66 45.63
CA GLY A 625 41.94 39.75 45.32
C GLY A 625 41.33 39.68 43.92
N ASN A 626 40.00 39.66 43.86
CA ASN A 626 39.17 39.94 42.68
C ASN A 626 39.26 38.96 41.48
N ARG A 627 39.82 37.75 41.63
CA ARG A 627 39.69 36.67 40.63
C ARG A 627 39.56 35.27 41.26
N GLY A 628 38.31 34.82 41.42
CA GLY A 628 37.88 33.41 41.42
C GLY A 628 38.57 32.42 42.37
N ILE A 629 37.82 31.87 43.33
CA ILE A 629 38.26 30.77 44.20
C ILE A 629 38.70 29.57 43.33
N ARG A 630 39.99 29.24 43.34
CA ARG A 630 40.53 28.00 42.74
C ARG A 630 40.60 26.89 43.78
N LEU A 631 39.68 25.93 43.68
CA LEU A 631 39.79 24.63 44.34
C LEU A 631 40.63 23.68 43.48
N ILE A 632 41.83 23.36 43.95
CA ILE A 632 42.67 22.23 43.51
C ILE A 632 43.18 21.65 44.83
N THR A 633 42.85 20.43 45.24
CA THR A 633 43.25 19.18 44.59
C THR A 633 42.14 18.12 44.60
N MET A 634 41.67 17.71 43.41
CA MET A 634 41.28 16.31 43.19
C MET A 634 42.47 15.58 42.59
N ASP A 635 42.62 14.30 42.90
CA ASP A 635 43.59 13.43 42.25
C ASP A 635 43.29 13.33 40.73
N PRO A 636 44.29 13.38 39.82
CA PRO A 636 44.05 13.33 38.39
C PRO A 636 43.24 12.11 37.92
N ASP A 637 43.37 10.96 38.58
CA ASP A 637 42.55 9.78 38.27
C ASP A 637 41.09 9.95 38.75
N THR A 638 40.85 10.55 39.92
CA THR A 638 39.49 10.91 40.37
C THR A 638 38.85 11.94 39.43
N GLN A 639 39.59 12.97 38.99
CA GLN A 639 39.10 13.95 38.02
C GLN A 639 38.73 13.30 36.68
N LYS A 640 39.55 12.36 36.20
CA LYS A 640 39.28 11.56 34.98
C LYS A 640 38.04 10.68 35.14
N ARG A 641 37.90 9.95 36.26
CA ARG A 641 36.74 9.09 36.56
C ARG A 641 35.44 9.89 36.65
N LEU A 642 35.46 11.04 37.30
CA LEU A 642 34.31 11.94 37.40
C LEU A 642 33.90 12.46 36.01
N ARG A 643 34.86 12.93 35.21
CA ARG A 643 34.65 13.38 33.82
C ARG A 643 34.02 12.28 32.95
N ASP A 644 34.62 11.09 32.95
CA ASP A 644 34.16 9.98 32.10
C ASP A 644 32.74 9.51 32.52
N SER A 645 32.42 9.58 33.82
CA SER A 645 31.08 9.29 34.35
C SER A 645 30.04 10.37 34.01
N LEU A 646 30.43 11.64 33.98
CA LEU A 646 29.57 12.75 33.56
C LEU A 646 29.27 12.71 32.06
N LEU A 647 30.26 12.35 31.22
CA LEU A 647 30.08 12.20 29.78
C LEU A 647 29.11 11.05 29.43
N ASP A 648 29.24 9.89 30.09
CA ASP A 648 28.29 8.77 29.94
C ASP A 648 26.86 9.16 30.38
N SER A 649 26.75 9.85 31.53
CA SER A 649 25.47 10.34 32.06
C SER A 649 24.79 11.34 31.11
N LEU A 650 25.55 12.28 30.55
CA LEU A 650 25.07 13.28 29.60
C LEU A 650 24.66 12.67 28.26
N LEU A 651 25.43 11.68 27.76
CA LEU A 651 25.07 10.91 26.57
C LEU A 651 23.73 10.19 26.75
N GLN A 652 23.53 9.50 27.87
CA GLN A 652 22.28 8.80 28.17
C GLN A 652 21.08 9.76 28.27
N LEU A 653 21.27 10.94 28.89
CA LEU A 653 20.24 11.96 29.01
C LEU A 653 19.82 12.54 27.64
N ILE A 654 20.78 12.76 26.72
CA ILE A 654 20.52 13.26 25.36
C ILE A 654 19.87 12.18 24.48
N LEU A 655 20.29 10.93 24.61
CA LEU A 655 19.74 9.83 23.80
C LEU A 655 18.31 9.45 24.17
N LEU A 656 17.89 9.66 25.42
CA LEU A 656 16.59 9.21 25.90
C LEU A 656 15.39 9.82 25.13
N PRO A 657 15.27 11.16 24.93
CA PRO A 657 14.20 11.73 24.10
C PRO A 657 14.26 11.27 22.64
N VAL A 658 15.47 11.12 22.09
CA VAL A 658 15.71 10.70 20.69
C VAL A 658 15.25 9.25 20.50
N GLN A 659 15.56 8.36 21.45
CA GLN A 659 15.09 6.98 21.46
C GLN A 659 13.57 6.91 21.55
N ILE A 660 12.92 7.71 22.40
CA ILE A 660 11.45 7.76 22.48
C ILE A 660 10.83 8.21 21.15
N ALA A 661 11.39 9.21 20.47
CA ALA A 661 10.94 9.64 19.15
C ALA A 661 11.08 8.52 18.09
N ILE A 662 12.24 7.88 17.99
CA ILE A 662 12.48 6.79 17.03
C ILE A 662 11.60 5.57 17.34
N SER A 663 11.44 5.21 18.61
CA SER A 663 10.53 4.15 19.06
C SER A 663 9.08 4.44 18.65
N SER A 664 8.62 5.69 18.78
CA SER A 664 7.25 6.05 18.42
C SER A 664 6.98 5.99 16.91
N LEU A 665 7.95 6.31 16.06
CA LEU A 665 7.84 6.11 14.60
C LEU A 665 7.89 4.62 14.23
N THR A 666 8.78 3.85 14.87
CA THR A 666 8.94 2.42 14.55
C THR A 666 7.75 1.55 14.95
N THR A 667 7.02 1.88 16.01
CA THR A 667 5.77 1.16 16.32
C THR A 667 4.68 1.39 15.26
N ILE A 668 4.62 2.57 14.63
CA ILE A 668 3.71 2.85 13.50
C ILE A 668 4.11 2.00 12.28
N ILE A 669 5.40 1.89 11.98
CA ILE A 669 5.94 1.02 10.91
C ILE A 669 5.47 -0.43 11.10
N VAL A 670 5.60 -0.99 12.32
CA VAL A 670 5.14 -2.35 12.62
C VAL A 670 3.61 -2.49 12.50
N SER A 671 2.86 -1.47 12.91
CA SER A 671 1.39 -1.44 12.82
C SER A 671 0.90 -1.44 11.36
N LEU A 672 1.55 -0.66 10.48
CA LEU A 672 1.25 -0.68 9.05
C LEU A 672 1.71 -1.99 8.37
N LEU A 673 2.80 -2.59 8.83
CA LEU A 673 3.28 -3.90 8.35
C LEU A 673 2.28 -5.02 8.68
N TYR A 674 1.65 -4.97 9.85
CA TYR A 674 0.55 -5.87 10.22
C TYR A 674 -0.63 -5.77 9.23
N ILE A 675 -1.15 -4.56 8.99
CA ILE A 675 -2.28 -4.33 8.08
C ILE A 675 -1.95 -4.82 6.67
N LYS A 676 -0.78 -4.45 6.16
CA LYS A 676 -0.29 -4.83 4.84
C LYS A 676 -0.11 -6.34 4.68
N THR A 677 0.39 -7.05 5.70
CA THR A 677 0.58 -8.51 5.62
C THR A 677 -0.74 -9.30 5.67
N ARG A 678 -1.79 -8.73 6.27
CA ARG A 678 -3.17 -9.26 6.17
C ARG A 678 -3.77 -9.04 4.77
N GLN A 679 -3.76 -7.81 4.26
CA GLN A 679 -4.23 -7.48 2.90
C GLN A 679 -3.50 -8.30 1.81
N ALA A 680 -2.18 -8.52 1.98
CA ALA A 680 -1.36 -9.35 1.11
C ALA A 680 -1.74 -10.86 1.06
N GLY A 681 -2.66 -11.31 1.93
CA GLY A 681 -3.29 -12.63 1.91
C GLY A 681 -4.79 -12.61 1.60
N GLY A 682 -5.32 -11.51 1.05
CA GLY A 682 -6.73 -11.39 0.66
C GLY A 682 -7.70 -11.09 1.81
N GLU A 683 -7.20 -10.86 3.02
CA GLU A 683 -8.05 -10.51 4.17
C GLU A 683 -8.48 -9.04 4.08
N PRO A 684 -9.78 -8.73 3.93
CA PRO A 684 -10.23 -7.37 3.65
C PRO A 684 -10.07 -6.48 4.88
N LEU A 685 -9.70 -5.22 4.65
CA LEU A 685 -9.51 -4.25 5.72
C LEU A 685 -10.83 -3.98 6.48
N SER A 686 -11.97 -4.02 5.79
CA SER A 686 -13.31 -3.80 6.34
C SER A 686 -13.62 -4.63 7.59
N TRP A 687 -13.13 -5.89 7.68
CA TRP A 687 -13.30 -6.72 8.87
C TRP A 687 -12.63 -6.11 10.12
N LEU A 688 -11.46 -5.48 9.96
CA LEU A 688 -10.79 -4.76 11.04
C LEU A 688 -11.51 -3.44 11.36
N LEU A 689 -12.05 -2.74 10.35
CA LEU A 689 -12.69 -1.44 10.53
C LEU A 689 -14.07 -1.56 11.22
N ALA A 690 -14.85 -2.60 10.89
CA ALA A 690 -16.16 -2.87 11.49
C ALA A 690 -16.11 -2.97 13.02
N ARG A 691 -14.97 -3.41 13.59
CA ARG A 691 -14.75 -3.47 15.05
C ARG A 691 -14.65 -2.08 15.71
N PHE A 692 -14.49 -1.01 14.95
CA PHE A 692 -14.43 0.38 15.43
C PHE A 692 -15.70 1.19 15.15
N ASP A 693 -16.62 0.68 14.33
CA ASP A 693 -17.88 1.36 14.03
C ASP A 693 -18.81 1.48 15.27
N ASP A 694 -18.67 0.56 16.23
CA ASP A 694 -19.37 0.53 17.52
C ASP A 694 -18.76 1.44 18.62
N ASP A 695 -17.73 2.25 18.34
CA ASP A 695 -17.20 3.21 19.32
C ASP A 695 -18.24 4.34 19.57
N GLY A 696 -19.19 4.07 20.47
CA GLY A 696 -20.40 4.84 20.79
C GLY A 696 -20.20 6.17 21.51
N LYS A 697 -19.20 6.96 21.09
CA LYS A 697 -19.16 8.39 21.42
C LYS A 697 -20.06 9.14 20.43
N PRO A 698 -20.94 10.05 20.91
CA PRO A 698 -21.80 10.81 20.02
C PRO A 698 -20.95 11.66 19.07
N LEU A 699 -21.09 11.38 17.78
CA LEU A 699 -20.57 12.24 16.72
C LEU A 699 -21.26 13.61 16.84
N LYS A 700 -20.55 14.71 16.57
CA LYS A 700 -21.22 16.02 16.46
C LYS A 700 -22.30 15.88 15.38
N ARG A 701 -23.46 16.54 15.53
CA ARG A 701 -24.60 16.39 14.59
C ARG A 701 -24.23 16.53 13.10
N TRP A 702 -23.18 17.29 12.75
CA TRP A 702 -22.66 17.37 11.39
C TRP A 702 -21.82 16.16 10.96
N GLN A 703 -21.01 15.60 11.86
CA GLN A 703 -20.24 14.37 11.62
C GLN A 703 -21.17 13.15 11.49
N GLU A 704 -22.27 13.12 12.25
CA GLU A 704 -23.32 12.11 12.10
C GLU A 704 -23.97 12.20 10.71
N ARG A 705 -24.41 13.40 10.30
CA ARG A 705 -24.94 13.63 8.93
C ARG A 705 -23.95 13.28 7.82
N VAL A 706 -22.64 13.49 8.04
CA VAL A 706 -21.60 13.11 7.06
C VAL A 706 -21.38 11.60 7.06
N ARG A 707 -21.30 10.95 8.22
CA ARG A 707 -21.20 9.48 8.34
C ARG A 707 -22.41 8.80 7.70
N GLN A 708 -23.62 9.26 7.98
CA GLN A 708 -24.84 8.73 7.39
C GLN A 708 -24.81 8.88 5.87
N ARG A 709 -24.50 10.06 5.33
CA ARG A 709 -24.32 10.25 3.87
C ARG A 709 -23.22 9.36 3.27
N LEU A 710 -22.16 9.03 4.00
CA LEU A 710 -21.10 8.13 3.54
C LEU A 710 -21.55 6.66 3.56
N ILE A 711 -22.39 6.27 4.52
CA ILE A 711 -23.06 4.97 4.58
C ILE A 711 -24.09 4.85 3.45
N ASP A 712 -24.98 5.84 3.31
CA ASP A 712 -26.02 5.89 2.27
C ASP A 712 -25.42 5.93 0.85
N SER A 713 -24.17 6.38 0.69
CA SER A 713 -23.43 6.38 -0.58
C SER A 713 -22.53 5.13 -0.79
N GLY A 714 -22.62 4.12 0.07
CA GLY A 714 -21.85 2.87 -0.04
C GLY A 714 -20.34 2.99 0.26
N ARG A 715 -19.85 4.20 0.60
CA ARG A 715 -18.42 4.46 0.89
C ARG A 715 -17.97 3.97 2.26
N ILE A 716 -18.91 3.66 3.15
CA ILE A 716 -18.69 3.05 4.46
C ILE A 716 -19.75 1.96 4.64
N SER A 717 -19.38 0.80 5.20
CA SER A 717 -20.32 -0.31 5.41
C SER A 717 -21.42 0.06 6.40
N GLY A 718 -22.67 0.11 5.94
CA GLY A 718 -23.84 0.36 6.78
C GLY A 718 -24.47 -0.91 7.32
N LYS A 719 -23.95 -1.50 8.41
CA LYS A 719 -24.77 -2.34 9.32
C LYS A 719 -24.06 -2.74 10.62
N SER A 720 -24.62 -2.30 11.74
CA SER A 720 -24.90 -3.12 12.93
C SER A 720 -25.64 -2.27 13.96
N SER A 721 -26.95 -2.49 14.14
CA SER A 721 -27.66 -2.01 15.33
C SER A 721 -28.95 -2.79 15.58
N ASN A 722 -29.07 -3.27 16.81
CA ASN A 722 -30.30 -3.70 17.50
C ASN A 722 -31.02 -4.95 17.01
N SER A 723 -30.60 -6.09 17.56
CA SER A 723 -31.50 -7.19 17.95
C SER A 723 -31.29 -7.53 19.43
N SER A 724 -31.59 -6.58 20.31
CA SER A 724 -31.57 -6.76 21.76
C SER A 724 -32.57 -5.80 22.45
N ASN A 725 -33.85 -6.00 22.17
CA ASN A 725 -34.97 -5.68 23.05
C ASN A 725 -36.30 -6.12 22.39
N SER A 726 -36.70 -7.35 22.67
CA SER A 726 -38.10 -7.81 22.64
C SER A 726 -38.18 -9.16 23.36
N ASP A 727 -38.77 -9.11 24.55
CA ASP A 727 -39.50 -10.18 25.25
C ASP A 727 -38.74 -11.35 25.93
N GLU A 728 -39.25 -11.64 27.14
CA GLU A 728 -38.95 -12.69 28.15
C GLU A 728 -37.56 -12.74 28.83
#